data_AF-A0A956DBK6-F1
#
_entry.id   AF-A0A956DBK6-F1
#
_cell.length_a   1.000
_cell.length_b   1.000
_cell.length_c   1.000
_cell.angle_alpha   90.00
_cell.angle_beta   90.00
_cell.angle_gamma   90.00
#
_symmetry.space_group_name_H-M   'P 1'
#
loop_
_entity.id
_entity.type
_entity.pdbx_description
1 polymer ?
#
loop_
_entity_poly.entity_id
_entity_poly.type
_entity_poly.pdbx_seq_one_letter_code
_entity_poly.pdbx_strand_id
1 'polypeptide(L)'
;RYPYASDRHHTFVLEGAADVARELEAKQLAYLFHLERPGHRGRALKALAKQAGLVVCDAMPTPPLRAWTRAVAAKTATVEVDASCVQPMSLSPSAPQRAYVFEDHLRRQRRERLERLVRGGWNAQPAPKTRFVPDTLPFEPLDVATLDDVGRAEFVASCAIDHGVGPVRATRGGSEAGYARWKRFARERLADYAKHRDDPLADATSSLSAYLHYGMISPFRLAAEATKVGGEGADTWLDELLTWRELAWHFCAHEADPESLSALPKWARETLHEHDVDDRAPKSWETLARAKTGDALWDAAQRSLLRHGTLHNALRMTWGKAVPAWTRTPKEALGTLIDLNHRFALDGRDPASYGGLLWCLGLFDRPFEPSAPVLGLIRARDTKVHAERLDVAAYAAKVDAPTEHPRVAVVGAGIAGLTCARTLVDHGLSVVLFDKGGRAPGGRCATRWDSKSEWASWVIDHGAQLLAPPASATTFRRLLRSWEQHEVVAPWEARFVRFEDGRAVRDEGTRHVASPTMSRLAAHLAEDLDVRLGARVDVLEREGEGWRLRGREGSGPPGSGREGNEADFGAFDFVVIAVPAPQAVPLLAHAPHLRAAAEQAEMDPCLAALVAFDRRVEPGWDAAFDPEGELVWMSRESSKPGRPSIEDGDGALDAWILHASPAHSEALLELDTASIANELLESFAAKVGKLPKPKLLVGHRWRYAQVATPVGEDCLFDREAKLGACGDWCLGARVDDAFASGLAMAGRILAL
;
A
#
# COMPACT_ATOMS: atom_id res chain seq x y z
N ARG A 1 15.48 -0.58 3.66
CA ARG A 1 14.20 0.10 3.98
C ARG A 1 13.33 -0.90 4.72
N TYR A 2 12.58 -0.45 5.72
CA TYR A 2 11.67 -1.33 6.47
C TYR A 2 10.39 -1.57 5.63
N PRO A 3 9.94 -2.83 5.44
CA PRO A 3 8.92 -3.18 4.44
C PRO A 3 7.48 -2.72 4.78
N TYR A 4 7.24 -2.30 6.02
CA TYR A 4 5.94 -1.85 6.53
C TYR A 4 5.94 -0.36 6.88
N ALA A 5 6.91 0.40 6.38
CA ALA A 5 6.92 1.85 6.50
C ALA A 5 5.82 2.45 5.61
N SER A 6 4.92 3.25 6.20
CA SER A 6 3.84 3.94 5.51
C SER A 6 3.48 5.25 6.20
N ASP A 7 2.63 6.05 5.55
CA ASP A 7 2.13 7.34 6.06
C ASP A 7 1.46 7.17 7.42
N ARG A 8 0.69 6.09 7.58
CA ARG A 8 0.08 5.71 8.86
C ARG A 8 1.05 5.73 10.03
N HIS A 9 2.13 4.97 9.87
CA HIS A 9 3.09 4.74 10.94
C HIS A 9 3.99 5.95 11.16
N HIS A 10 4.36 6.65 10.08
CA HIS A 10 5.20 7.84 10.17
C HIS A 10 4.45 8.99 10.83
N THR A 11 3.18 9.21 10.46
CA THR A 11 2.33 10.25 11.08
C THR A 11 2.19 9.99 12.57
N PHE A 12 1.79 8.77 12.96
CA PHE A 12 1.61 8.42 14.37
C PHE A 12 2.90 8.59 15.19
N VAL A 13 4.06 8.18 14.63
CA VAL A 13 5.38 8.36 15.27
C VAL A 13 5.75 9.84 15.41
N LEU A 14 5.54 10.66 14.37
CA LEU A 14 5.88 12.08 14.40
C LEU A 14 5.01 12.86 15.39
N GLU A 15 3.73 12.51 15.49
CA GLU A 15 2.83 13.08 16.52
C GLU A 15 3.33 12.76 17.93
N GLY A 16 3.75 11.52 18.20
CA GLY A 16 4.31 11.17 19.50
C GLY A 16 5.72 11.73 19.76
N ALA A 17 6.54 11.85 18.73
CA ALA A 17 7.85 12.49 18.84
C ALA A 17 7.72 13.98 19.23
N ALA A 18 6.69 14.67 18.75
CA ALA A 18 6.39 16.04 19.14
C ALA A 18 6.05 16.17 20.64
N ASP A 19 5.23 15.26 21.19
CA ASP A 19 4.94 15.21 22.62
C ASP A 19 6.22 14.97 23.43
N VAL A 20 7.04 13.99 23.03
CA VAL A 20 8.33 13.69 23.69
C VAL A 20 9.27 14.90 23.67
N ALA A 21 9.35 15.61 22.55
CA ALA A 21 10.18 16.81 22.43
C ALA A 21 9.77 17.88 23.47
N ARG A 22 8.47 18.17 23.59
CA ARG A 22 7.94 19.14 24.58
C ARG A 22 8.17 18.67 26.03
N GLU A 23 7.93 17.39 26.31
CA GLU A 23 8.12 16.83 27.65
C GLU A 23 9.59 16.86 28.10
N LEU A 24 10.53 16.57 27.19
CA LEU A 24 11.96 16.59 27.48
C LEU A 24 12.50 18.03 27.59
N GLU A 25 12.00 18.95 26.76
CA GLU A 25 12.33 20.37 26.88
C GLU A 25 11.93 20.94 28.25
N ALA A 26 10.71 20.62 28.73
CA ALA A 26 10.25 21.02 30.07
C ALA A 26 11.14 20.46 31.21
N LYS A 27 11.90 19.38 30.94
CA LYS A 27 12.86 18.76 31.85
C LYS A 27 14.31 19.15 31.58
N GLN A 28 14.55 20.12 30.70
CA GLN A 28 15.90 20.55 30.29
C GLN A 28 16.76 19.40 29.71
N LEU A 29 16.11 18.40 29.10
CA LEU A 29 16.75 17.27 28.43
C LEU A 29 16.79 17.53 26.92
N ALA A 30 17.94 17.26 26.30
CA ALA A 30 18.06 17.35 24.85
C ALA A 30 17.33 16.18 24.16
N TYR A 31 16.59 16.49 23.12
CA TYR A 31 15.95 15.52 22.23
C TYR A 31 16.44 15.75 20.80
N LEU A 32 16.93 14.70 20.16
CA LEU A 32 17.46 14.74 18.80
C LEU A 32 16.72 13.69 17.98
N PHE A 33 15.85 14.13 17.07
CA PHE A 33 15.07 13.22 16.23
C PHE A 33 15.70 13.08 14.85
N HIS A 34 15.89 11.83 14.40
CA HIS A 34 16.36 11.53 13.05
C HIS A 34 15.28 10.79 12.28
N LEU A 35 14.88 11.32 11.12
CA LEU A 35 14.05 10.61 10.16
C LEU A 35 14.83 10.32 8.89
N GLU A 36 14.91 9.04 8.52
CA GLU A 36 15.47 8.62 7.23
C GLU A 36 14.58 9.10 6.08
N ARG A 37 15.12 10.00 5.26
CA ARG A 37 14.46 10.56 4.06
C ARG A 37 15.50 10.79 2.96
N PRO A 38 15.11 11.02 1.69
CA PRO A 38 16.06 11.41 0.64
C PRO A 38 17.03 12.50 1.13
N GLY A 39 18.32 12.37 0.85
CA GLY A 39 19.36 13.29 1.36
C GLY A 39 19.82 13.07 2.81
N HIS A 40 19.02 12.42 3.67
CA HIS A 40 19.35 12.21 5.10
C HIS A 40 19.40 10.73 5.50
N ARG A 41 19.75 9.84 4.57
CA ARG A 41 19.95 8.42 4.87
C ARG A 41 21.34 8.18 5.41
N GLY A 42 21.49 7.32 6.42
CA GLY A 42 22.80 6.99 6.93
C GLY A 42 22.78 6.14 8.19
N ARG A 43 23.94 5.92 8.78
CA ARG A 43 24.09 5.15 10.03
C ARG A 43 24.05 6.07 11.25
N ALA A 44 23.08 6.98 11.31
CA ALA A 44 22.96 8.05 12.30
C ALA A 44 23.11 7.53 13.74
N LEU A 45 22.32 6.53 14.11
CA LEU A 45 22.35 5.94 15.47
C LEU A 45 23.72 5.32 15.81
N LYS A 46 24.35 4.60 14.87
CA LYS A 46 25.68 3.99 15.10
C LYS A 46 26.79 5.03 15.19
N ALA A 47 26.68 6.12 14.42
CA ALA A 47 27.63 7.22 14.47
C ALA A 47 27.51 8.00 15.78
N LEU A 48 26.27 8.26 16.24
CA LEU A 48 26.02 8.92 17.52
C LEU A 48 26.49 8.05 18.69
N ALA A 49 26.23 6.74 18.65
CA ALA A 49 26.65 5.82 19.70
C ALA A 49 28.18 5.83 19.92
N LYS A 50 29.00 5.97 18.87
CA LYS A 50 30.47 6.05 18.99
C LYS A 50 30.95 7.27 19.79
N GLN A 51 30.14 8.33 19.86
CA GLN A 51 30.46 9.53 20.63
C GLN A 51 29.95 9.43 22.08
N ALA A 52 29.07 8.46 22.38
CA ALA A 52 28.48 8.29 23.70
C ALA A 52 29.40 7.52 24.64
N GLY A 53 29.43 7.90 25.92
CA GLY A 53 30.10 7.11 26.98
C GLY A 53 29.30 5.87 27.39
N LEU A 54 27.98 5.93 27.27
CA LEU A 54 27.03 4.85 27.54
C LEU A 54 25.79 5.06 26.68
N VAL A 55 25.28 3.98 26.09
CA VAL A 55 23.96 3.98 25.44
C VAL A 55 22.98 3.25 26.36
N VAL A 56 21.85 3.87 26.66
CA VAL A 56 20.72 3.23 27.34
C VAL A 56 19.55 3.20 26.37
N CYS A 57 18.93 2.04 26.20
CA CYS A 57 17.78 1.88 25.31
C CYS A 57 16.76 0.88 25.86
N ASP A 58 15.55 0.93 25.32
CA ASP A 58 14.50 -0.03 25.67
C ASP A 58 14.84 -1.44 25.16
N ALA A 59 14.47 -2.45 25.93
CA ALA A 59 14.62 -3.86 25.56
C ALA A 59 13.50 -4.26 24.59
N MET A 60 13.77 -4.22 23.28
CA MET A 60 12.82 -4.61 22.23
C MET A 60 13.21 -5.98 21.64
N PRO A 61 12.42 -7.05 21.90
CA PRO A 61 12.87 -8.42 21.60
C PRO A 61 12.65 -8.84 20.14
N THR A 62 12.02 -8.03 19.30
CA THR A 62 11.61 -8.39 17.94
C THR A 62 12.52 -7.80 16.85
N PRO A 63 12.55 -8.42 15.64
CA PRO A 63 13.24 -7.85 14.50
C PRO A 63 12.52 -6.59 13.97
N PRO A 64 13.25 -5.65 13.35
CA PRO A 64 14.71 -5.59 13.22
C PRO A 64 15.39 -4.94 14.45
N LEU A 65 14.61 -4.48 15.44
CA LEU A 65 15.08 -3.68 16.57
C LEU A 65 16.16 -4.41 17.40
N ARG A 66 15.94 -5.69 17.74
CA ARG A 66 16.94 -6.51 18.47
C ARG A 66 18.29 -6.57 17.75
N ALA A 67 18.28 -6.68 16.42
CA ALA A 67 19.49 -6.70 15.61
C ALA A 67 20.17 -5.32 15.56
N TRP A 68 19.39 -4.24 15.54
CA TRP A 68 19.91 -2.87 15.58
C TRP A 68 20.58 -2.57 16.92
N THR A 69 19.96 -2.94 18.05
CA THR A 69 20.55 -2.78 19.39
C THR A 69 21.86 -3.54 19.52
N ARG A 70 21.93 -4.81 19.08
CA ARG A 70 23.17 -5.59 19.03
C ARG A 70 24.27 -4.90 18.20
N ALA A 71 23.89 -4.31 17.06
CA ALA A 71 24.84 -3.61 16.21
C ALA A 71 25.36 -2.29 16.82
N VAL A 72 24.60 -1.67 17.72
CA VAL A 72 25.03 -0.51 18.53
C VAL A 72 25.92 -0.97 19.69
N ALA A 73 25.54 -2.03 20.41
CA ALA A 73 26.32 -2.61 21.51
C ALA A 73 27.71 -3.10 21.08
N ALA A 74 27.88 -3.46 19.80
CA ALA A 74 29.18 -3.78 19.22
C ALA A 74 30.12 -2.56 19.04
N LYS A 75 29.66 -1.34 19.35
CA LYS A 75 30.42 -0.09 19.18
C LYS A 75 30.65 0.67 20.49
N THR A 76 29.72 0.56 21.43
CA THR A 76 29.72 1.32 22.68
C THR A 76 29.10 0.47 23.78
N ALA A 77 29.46 0.71 25.04
CA ALA A 77 28.77 0.10 26.17
C ALA A 77 27.26 0.43 26.08
N THR A 78 26.43 -0.62 26.08
CA THR A 78 24.98 -0.50 25.93
C THR A 78 24.28 -1.23 27.06
N VAL A 79 23.29 -0.58 27.67
CA VAL A 79 22.39 -1.16 28.66
C VAL A 79 20.97 -1.17 28.09
N GLU A 80 20.38 -2.36 28.04
CA GLU A 80 18.96 -2.53 27.71
C GLU A 80 18.12 -2.50 28.99
N VAL A 81 17.03 -1.73 28.97
CA VAL A 81 16.09 -1.61 30.10
C VAL A 81 14.72 -2.07 29.64
N ASP A 82 14.10 -3.00 30.38
CA ASP A 82 12.71 -3.37 30.13
C ASP A 82 11.78 -2.27 30.65
N ALA A 83 11.35 -1.41 29.73
CA ALA A 83 10.37 -0.35 29.94
C ALA A 83 8.97 -0.72 29.40
N SER A 84 8.83 -1.91 28.83
CA SER A 84 7.62 -2.33 28.11
C SER A 84 6.78 -3.34 28.88
N CYS A 85 7.39 -4.07 29.82
CA CYS A 85 6.72 -5.04 30.68
C CYS A 85 6.81 -4.63 32.16
N VAL A 86 5.69 -4.74 32.88
CA VAL A 86 5.64 -4.52 34.32
C VAL A 86 6.49 -5.57 35.04
N GLN A 87 6.44 -6.82 34.57
CA GLN A 87 7.41 -7.85 34.91
C GLN A 87 8.56 -7.86 33.91
N PRO A 88 9.81 -7.70 34.36
CA PRO A 88 10.95 -7.79 33.44
C PRO A 88 11.00 -9.13 32.72
N MET A 89 11.21 -9.10 31.41
CA MET A 89 11.33 -10.30 30.56
C MET A 89 12.40 -11.28 31.07
N SER A 90 13.45 -10.76 31.74
CA SER A 90 14.52 -11.56 32.34
C SER A 90 14.08 -12.49 33.48
N LEU A 91 12.85 -12.35 33.99
CA LEU A 91 12.29 -13.25 35.00
C LEU A 91 11.80 -14.59 34.42
N SER A 92 11.63 -14.66 33.09
CA SER A 92 11.33 -15.93 32.43
C SER A 92 12.62 -16.74 32.22
N PRO A 93 12.68 -17.99 32.72
CA PRO A 93 13.83 -18.86 32.48
C PRO A 93 13.83 -19.45 31.06
N SER A 94 12.67 -19.50 30.40
CA SER A 94 12.48 -20.06 29.06
C SER A 94 11.29 -19.40 28.36
N ALA A 95 11.18 -19.64 27.05
CA ALA A 95 10.04 -19.18 26.26
C ALA A 95 8.73 -19.79 26.80
N PRO A 96 7.82 -18.99 27.40
CA PRO A 96 6.55 -19.53 27.87
C PRO A 96 5.72 -19.99 26.67
N GLN A 97 5.11 -21.18 26.77
CA GLN A 97 4.27 -21.73 25.71
C GLN A 97 2.80 -21.83 26.09
N ARG A 98 2.41 -21.49 27.33
CA ARG A 98 1.03 -21.56 27.84
C ARG A 98 0.80 -20.46 28.87
N ALA A 99 -0.34 -19.77 28.78
CA ALA A 99 -0.68 -18.66 29.67
C ALA A 99 -0.68 -19.05 31.16
N TYR A 100 -1.37 -20.14 31.52
CA TYR A 100 -1.45 -20.56 32.94
C TYR A 100 -0.09 -20.87 33.58
N VAL A 101 0.87 -21.40 32.80
CA VAL A 101 2.24 -21.68 33.29
C VAL A 101 2.98 -20.37 33.52
N PHE A 102 2.83 -19.42 32.60
CA PHE A 102 3.42 -18.08 32.72
C PHE A 102 2.85 -17.32 33.92
N GLU A 103 1.53 -17.36 34.10
CA GLU A 103 0.84 -16.75 35.24
C GLU A 103 1.33 -17.33 36.57
N ASP A 104 1.32 -18.65 36.70
CA ASP A 104 1.70 -19.32 37.96
C ASP A 104 3.16 -19.00 38.33
N HIS A 105 4.05 -19.01 37.34
CA HIS A 105 5.48 -18.71 37.52
C HIS A 105 5.74 -17.28 38.02
N LEU A 106 4.95 -16.29 37.57
CA LEU A 106 5.15 -14.88 37.90
C LEU A 106 4.15 -14.31 38.92
N ARG A 107 3.21 -15.12 39.42
CA ARG A 107 2.09 -14.65 40.25
C ARG A 107 2.53 -13.83 41.47
N ARG A 108 3.53 -14.32 42.21
CA ARG A 108 4.04 -13.66 43.42
C ARG A 108 4.71 -12.32 43.08
N GLN A 109 5.62 -12.34 42.10
CA GLN A 109 6.37 -11.18 41.63
C GLN A 109 5.41 -10.13 41.05
N ARG A 110 4.35 -10.55 40.36
CA ARG A 110 3.26 -9.70 39.86
C ARG A 110 2.59 -8.93 40.98
N ARG A 111 2.10 -9.64 42.00
CA ARG A 111 1.45 -9.01 43.16
C ARG A 111 2.37 -8.01 43.86
N GLU A 112 3.61 -8.42 44.18
CA GLU A 112 4.59 -7.56 44.86
C GLU A 112 4.94 -6.31 44.05
N ARG A 113 5.05 -6.44 42.72
CA ARG A 113 5.35 -5.32 41.83
C ARG A 113 4.18 -4.34 41.75
N LEU A 114 2.94 -4.84 41.62
CA LEU A 114 1.75 -3.99 41.59
C LEU A 114 1.56 -3.25 42.92
N GLU A 115 1.69 -3.93 44.06
CA GLU A 115 1.65 -3.28 45.38
C GLU A 115 2.69 -2.16 45.50
N ARG A 116 3.91 -2.40 45.01
CA ARG A 116 4.98 -1.40 45.00
C ARG A 116 4.66 -0.22 44.11
N LEU A 117 4.12 -0.44 42.92
CA LEU A 117 3.72 0.63 42.00
C LEU A 117 2.58 1.47 42.58
N VAL A 118 1.62 0.84 43.23
CA VAL A 118 0.49 1.52 43.89
C VAL A 118 0.97 2.37 45.07
N ARG A 119 1.84 1.83 45.93
CA ARG A 119 2.36 2.51 47.14
C ARG A 119 3.42 3.57 46.84
N GLY A 120 4.37 3.25 45.97
CA GLY A 120 5.57 4.06 45.73
C GLY A 120 5.33 5.33 44.92
N GLY A 121 4.19 5.42 44.23
CA GLY A 121 3.93 6.50 43.28
C GLY A 121 4.91 6.51 42.11
N TRP A 122 4.73 7.47 41.21
CA TRP A 122 5.69 7.75 40.15
C TRP A 122 6.68 8.82 40.64
N ASN A 123 7.87 8.39 41.07
CA ASN A 123 8.91 9.31 41.51
C ASN A 123 9.51 10.03 40.29
N ALA A 124 9.10 11.29 40.08
CA ALA A 124 9.74 12.15 39.12
C ALA A 124 11.21 12.34 39.52
N GLN A 125 12.13 11.97 38.63
CA GLN A 125 13.54 12.29 38.82
C GLN A 125 13.73 13.80 38.60
N PRO A 126 14.59 14.47 39.38
CA PRO A 126 14.89 15.88 39.17
C PRO A 126 15.49 16.09 37.78
N ALA A 127 15.14 17.20 37.14
CA ALA A 127 15.78 17.62 35.90
C ALA A 127 17.30 17.73 36.09
N PRO A 128 18.11 17.36 35.09
CA PRO A 128 19.54 17.63 35.12
C PRO A 128 19.78 19.14 35.28
N LYS A 129 20.90 19.51 35.93
CA LYS A 129 21.25 20.92 36.16
C LYS A 129 21.63 21.67 34.88
N THR A 130 22.01 20.94 33.83
CA THR A 130 22.48 21.51 32.56
C THR A 130 22.01 20.65 31.40
N ARG A 131 21.38 21.28 30.41
CA ARG A 131 21.07 20.65 29.10
C ARG A 131 22.38 20.43 28.34
N PHE A 132 22.60 19.21 27.84
CA PHE A 132 23.77 18.85 27.05
C PHE A 132 23.37 18.43 25.64
N VAL A 133 23.99 19.02 24.63
CA VAL A 133 23.93 18.61 23.23
C VAL A 133 25.38 18.52 22.73
N PRO A 134 25.78 17.44 22.04
CA PRO A 134 27.12 17.38 21.44
C PRO A 134 27.35 18.51 20.42
N ASP A 135 28.55 19.10 20.42
CA ASP A 135 28.92 20.19 19.49
C ASP A 135 28.87 19.76 18.01
N THR A 136 28.98 18.46 17.72
CA THR A 136 28.96 17.93 16.36
C THR A 136 28.05 16.70 16.30
N LEU A 137 26.96 16.81 15.53
CA LEU A 137 26.03 15.72 15.30
C LEU A 137 26.34 14.98 13.98
N PRO A 138 26.19 13.65 13.94
CA PRO A 138 26.40 12.87 12.72
C PRO A 138 25.20 12.90 11.75
N PHE A 139 24.18 13.71 12.04
CA PHE A 139 23.00 13.95 11.22
C PHE A 139 22.39 15.30 11.59
N GLU A 140 21.58 15.84 10.69
CA GLU A 140 20.74 17.00 10.95
C GLU A 140 19.45 16.57 11.67
N PRO A 141 19.24 16.99 12.93
CA PRO A 141 18.04 16.64 13.67
C PRO A 141 16.83 17.39 13.12
N LEU A 142 15.67 16.73 13.12
CA LEU A 142 14.40 17.36 12.80
C LEU A 142 13.76 17.92 14.06
N ASP A 143 13.36 19.18 14.04
CA ASP A 143 12.56 19.78 15.11
C ASP A 143 11.08 19.42 14.96
N VAL A 144 10.72 18.22 15.43
CA VAL A 144 9.36 17.69 15.37
C VAL A 144 8.33 18.50 16.18
N ALA A 145 8.77 19.29 17.16
CA ALA A 145 7.87 20.10 17.99
C ALA A 145 7.31 21.30 17.24
N THR A 146 8.03 21.79 16.23
CA THR A 146 7.64 22.94 15.40
C THR A 146 6.70 22.58 14.24
N LEU A 147 6.59 21.28 13.93
CA LEU A 147 5.70 20.82 12.86
C LEU A 147 4.25 20.89 13.35
N ASP A 148 3.38 21.56 12.61
CA ASP A 148 1.93 21.38 12.71
C ASP A 148 1.49 20.15 11.89
N ASP A 149 0.18 19.89 11.78
CA ASP A 149 -0.34 18.74 11.01
C ASP A 149 0.06 18.84 9.52
N VAL A 150 0.08 20.07 9.02
CA VAL A 150 0.48 20.45 7.66
C VAL A 150 1.94 20.11 7.38
N GLY A 151 2.86 20.61 8.20
CA GLY A 151 4.29 20.35 8.07
C GLY A 151 4.62 18.88 8.29
N ARG A 152 3.90 18.18 9.18
CA ARG A 152 4.01 16.73 9.34
C ARG A 152 3.63 16.00 8.05
N ALA A 153 2.48 16.30 7.46
CA ALA A 153 2.00 15.65 6.25
C ALA A 153 2.98 15.86 5.07
N GLU A 154 3.49 17.08 4.90
CA GLU A 154 4.50 17.38 3.86
C GLU A 154 5.79 16.58 4.06
N PHE A 155 6.24 16.46 5.31
CA PHE A 155 7.44 15.72 5.64
C PHE A 155 7.27 14.21 5.40
N VAL A 156 6.13 13.65 5.80
CA VAL A 156 5.78 12.24 5.54
C VAL A 156 5.73 11.97 4.05
N ALA A 157 5.11 12.84 3.27
CA ALA A 157 5.02 12.69 1.82
C ALA A 157 6.37 12.80 1.09
N SER A 158 7.41 13.39 1.72
CA SER A 158 8.78 13.39 1.19
C SER A 158 9.55 12.08 1.46
N CYS A 159 9.01 11.22 2.34
CA CYS A 159 9.66 9.98 2.72
C CYS A 159 9.42 8.91 1.66
N ALA A 160 10.45 8.16 1.28
CA ALA A 160 10.27 7.08 0.30
C ALA A 160 9.73 5.79 0.97
N ILE A 161 8.45 5.83 1.31
CA ILE A 161 7.65 4.85 2.07
C ILE A 161 6.37 4.49 1.29
N ASP A 162 5.51 3.64 1.85
CA ASP A 162 4.23 3.27 1.23
C ASP A 162 3.13 4.31 1.49
N HIS A 163 2.85 5.15 0.50
CA HIS A 163 1.78 6.16 0.52
C HIS A 163 0.39 5.56 0.28
N GLY A 164 0.28 4.25 0.02
CA GLY A 164 -1.00 3.56 -0.13
C GLY A 164 -1.73 3.26 1.18
N VAL A 165 -1.06 3.43 2.32
CA VAL A 165 -1.64 3.21 3.66
C VAL A 165 -1.65 4.52 4.43
N GLY A 166 -2.75 5.26 4.28
CA GLY A 166 -2.95 6.57 4.87
C GLY A 166 -3.05 6.57 6.41
N PRO A 167 -2.86 7.76 7.02
CA PRO A 167 -3.00 7.96 8.46
C PRO A 167 -4.43 7.69 8.96
N VAL A 168 -4.54 7.44 10.26
CA VAL A 168 -5.83 7.18 10.92
C VAL A 168 -6.27 8.45 11.64
N ARG A 169 -7.07 9.29 10.98
CA ARG A 169 -7.53 10.59 11.52
C ARG A 169 -8.18 10.47 12.91
N ALA A 170 -8.96 9.42 13.13
CA ALA A 170 -9.66 9.20 14.40
C ALA A 170 -8.75 8.79 15.57
N THR A 171 -7.47 8.47 15.32
CA THR A 171 -6.51 8.02 16.35
C THR A 171 -5.17 8.73 16.17
N ARG A 172 -5.09 9.93 16.75
CA ARG A 172 -3.87 10.72 16.88
C ARG A 172 -2.85 10.04 17.80
N GLY A 173 -1.57 10.07 17.43
CA GLY A 173 -0.45 9.65 18.24
C GLY A 173 -0.12 10.61 19.39
N GLY A 174 0.78 10.15 20.26
CA GLY A 174 1.30 10.92 21.38
C GLY A 174 0.80 10.50 22.76
N SER A 175 1.59 10.88 23.77
CA SER A 175 1.32 10.60 25.18
C SER A 175 0.08 11.33 25.65
N GLU A 176 -0.15 12.56 25.17
CA GLU A 176 -1.32 13.36 25.51
C GLU A 176 -2.62 12.66 25.08
N ALA A 177 -2.69 12.23 23.81
CA ALA A 177 -3.82 11.50 23.25
C ALA A 177 -4.01 10.14 23.92
N GLY A 178 -2.92 9.38 24.13
CA GLY A 178 -2.96 8.08 24.79
C GLY A 178 -3.48 8.15 26.22
N TYR A 179 -2.97 9.08 27.04
CA TYR A 179 -3.44 9.26 28.41
C TYR A 179 -4.85 9.87 28.49
N ALA A 180 -5.25 10.71 27.54
CA ALA A 180 -6.65 11.16 27.45
C ALA A 180 -7.59 9.98 27.21
N ARG A 181 -7.25 9.08 26.29
CA ARG A 181 -8.01 7.86 26.00
C ARG A 181 -8.08 6.93 27.21
N TRP A 182 -6.95 6.73 27.92
CA TRP A 182 -6.93 5.95 29.16
C TRP A 182 -7.87 6.53 30.22
N LYS A 183 -7.77 7.85 30.50
CA LYS A 183 -8.64 8.51 31.50
C LYS A 183 -10.12 8.33 31.18
N ARG A 184 -10.52 8.45 29.91
CA ARG A 184 -11.90 8.21 29.47
C ARG A 184 -12.31 6.75 29.72
N PHE A 185 -11.50 5.79 29.29
CA PHE A 185 -11.77 4.37 29.49
C PHE A 185 -11.87 4.00 30.98
N ALA A 186 -10.91 4.42 31.80
CA ALA A 186 -10.90 4.16 33.24
C ALA A 186 -12.14 4.71 33.94
N ARG A 187 -12.63 5.88 33.54
CA ARG A 187 -13.82 6.52 34.11
C ARG A 187 -15.14 5.88 33.68
N GLU A 188 -15.27 5.54 32.40
CA GLU A 188 -16.58 5.27 31.79
C GLU A 188 -16.82 3.79 31.48
N ARG A 189 -15.77 2.98 31.36
CA ARG A 189 -15.86 1.66 30.70
C ARG A 189 -15.10 0.54 31.40
N LEU A 190 -14.10 0.88 32.21
CA LEU A 190 -13.26 -0.11 32.90
C LEU A 190 -14.09 -1.02 33.81
N ALA A 191 -15.10 -0.48 34.52
CA ALA A 191 -15.95 -1.24 35.42
C ALA A 191 -16.72 -2.37 34.68
N ASP A 192 -17.26 -2.08 33.50
CA ASP A 192 -18.04 -3.03 32.70
C ASP A 192 -17.20 -3.78 31.65
N TYR A 193 -15.87 -3.59 31.65
CA TYR A 193 -14.98 -4.19 30.65
C TYR A 193 -15.14 -5.72 30.58
N ALA A 194 -15.19 -6.39 31.73
CA ALA A 194 -15.34 -7.84 31.80
C ALA A 194 -16.61 -8.34 31.08
N LYS A 195 -17.69 -7.56 31.12
CA LYS A 195 -18.99 -7.91 30.54
C LYS A 195 -19.05 -7.69 29.03
N HIS A 196 -18.39 -6.65 28.52
CA HIS A 196 -18.60 -6.18 27.14
C HIS A 196 -17.38 -6.29 26.23
N ARG A 197 -16.19 -6.69 26.73
CA ARG A 197 -14.93 -6.75 25.96
C ARG A 197 -14.95 -7.64 24.71
N ASP A 198 -15.87 -8.59 24.62
CA ASP A 198 -15.95 -9.53 23.49
C ASP A 198 -16.97 -9.10 22.42
N ASP A 199 -17.73 -8.01 22.65
CA ASP A 199 -18.69 -7.46 21.69
C ASP A 199 -18.04 -6.41 20.78
N PRO A 200 -17.82 -6.69 19.47
CA PRO A 200 -17.22 -5.74 18.54
C PRO A 200 -18.09 -4.51 18.24
N LEU A 201 -19.40 -4.57 18.50
CA LEU A 201 -20.30 -3.43 18.30
C LEU A 201 -20.22 -2.47 19.48
N ALA A 202 -20.02 -2.97 20.70
CA ALA A 202 -19.81 -2.15 21.88
C ALA A 202 -18.51 -1.33 21.79
N ASP A 203 -18.54 -0.07 22.22
CA ASP A 203 -17.32 0.72 22.48
C ASP A 203 -16.78 0.37 23.87
N ALA A 204 -16.48 -0.90 24.14
CA ALA A 204 -16.14 -1.40 25.48
C ALA A 204 -14.63 -1.47 25.76
N THR A 205 -13.78 -1.51 24.74
CA THR A 205 -12.34 -1.73 24.91
C THR A 205 -11.56 -0.44 25.15
N SER A 206 -10.38 -0.55 25.76
CA SER A 206 -9.52 0.61 26.04
C SER A 206 -9.02 1.32 24.78
N SER A 207 -8.88 0.60 23.66
CA SER A 207 -8.29 1.11 22.41
C SER A 207 -6.90 1.73 22.59
N LEU A 208 -6.08 1.16 23.50
CA LEU A 208 -4.76 1.67 23.89
C LEU A 208 -3.57 0.96 23.25
N SER A 209 -3.80 -0.10 22.47
CA SER A 209 -2.74 -0.96 21.93
C SER A 209 -1.72 -0.21 21.09
N ALA A 210 -2.13 0.72 20.22
CA ALA A 210 -1.23 1.54 19.41
C ALA A 210 -0.27 2.38 20.27
N TYR A 211 -0.78 3.00 21.33
CA TYR A 211 0.04 3.82 22.24
C TYR A 211 0.99 2.98 23.08
N LEU A 212 0.56 1.78 23.50
CA LEU A 212 1.42 0.81 24.19
C LEU A 212 2.52 0.26 23.26
N HIS A 213 2.19 0.02 21.99
CA HIS A 213 3.13 -0.46 20.97
C HIS A 213 4.28 0.54 20.75
N TYR A 214 3.95 1.82 20.59
CA TYR A 214 4.95 2.87 20.38
C TYR A 214 5.54 3.46 21.67
N GLY A 215 5.20 2.91 22.85
CA GLY A 215 5.71 3.40 24.13
C GLY A 215 5.25 4.81 24.52
N MET A 216 4.16 5.30 23.92
CA MET A 216 3.62 6.63 24.17
C MET A 216 2.91 6.74 25.53
N ILE A 217 2.48 5.60 26.09
CA ILE A 217 1.93 5.52 27.43
C ILE A 217 2.59 4.39 28.22
N SER A 218 2.82 4.64 29.50
CA SER A 218 3.52 3.69 30.36
C SER A 218 2.61 2.56 30.88
N PRO A 219 2.91 1.28 30.59
CA PRO A 219 2.14 0.14 31.12
C PRO A 219 2.19 0.09 32.65
N PHE A 220 3.28 0.54 33.28
CA PHE A 220 3.40 0.62 34.75
C PHE A 220 2.37 1.57 35.36
N ARG A 221 2.16 2.74 34.73
CA ARG A 221 1.18 3.72 35.20
C ARG A 221 -0.23 3.17 35.06
N LEU A 222 -0.57 2.62 33.90
CA LEU A 222 -1.91 2.08 33.67
C LEU A 222 -2.21 0.92 34.62
N ALA A 223 -1.26 0.01 34.83
CA ALA A 223 -1.40 -1.10 35.77
C ALA A 223 -1.65 -0.60 37.20
N ALA A 224 -0.86 0.38 37.66
CA ALA A 224 -1.04 0.96 38.99
C ALA A 224 -2.40 1.65 39.16
N GLU A 225 -2.86 2.39 38.15
CA GLU A 225 -4.15 3.07 38.18
C GLU A 225 -5.32 2.07 38.12
N ALA A 226 -5.25 1.04 37.26
CA ALA A 226 -6.25 -0.04 37.21
C ALA A 226 -6.33 -0.81 38.54
N THR A 227 -5.19 -1.17 39.14
CA THR A 227 -5.14 -1.83 40.45
C THR A 227 -5.76 -0.97 41.56
N LYS A 228 -5.60 0.36 41.49
CA LYS A 228 -6.24 1.28 42.44
C LYS A 228 -7.76 1.33 42.28
N VAL A 229 -8.27 1.24 41.06
CA VAL A 229 -9.72 1.18 40.79
C VAL A 229 -10.30 -0.12 41.32
N GLY A 230 -9.66 -1.26 41.00
CA GLY A 230 -10.09 -2.59 41.42
C GLY A 230 -11.43 -3.03 40.82
N GLY A 231 -11.89 -4.22 41.22
CA GLY A 231 -13.14 -4.82 40.73
C GLY A 231 -12.95 -5.65 39.46
N GLU A 232 -13.98 -6.44 39.13
CA GLU A 232 -13.93 -7.48 38.08
C GLU A 232 -13.48 -6.94 36.71
N GLY A 233 -13.98 -5.76 36.30
CA GLY A 233 -13.59 -5.13 35.06
C GLY A 233 -12.11 -4.71 35.02
N ALA A 234 -11.59 -4.18 36.13
CA ALA A 234 -10.17 -3.82 36.25
C ALA A 234 -9.26 -5.04 36.30
N ASP A 235 -9.65 -6.08 37.04
CA ASP A 235 -8.91 -7.34 37.14
C ASP A 235 -8.83 -8.05 35.79
N THR A 236 -9.94 -8.08 35.03
CA THR A 236 -9.98 -8.65 33.68
C THR A 236 -9.12 -7.84 32.71
N TRP A 237 -9.13 -6.51 32.80
CA TRP A 237 -8.28 -5.66 31.96
C TRP A 237 -6.78 -5.83 32.29
N LEU A 238 -6.45 -5.97 33.58
CA LEU A 238 -5.09 -6.26 34.04
C LEU A 238 -4.61 -7.63 33.57
N ASP A 239 -5.48 -8.63 33.47
CA ASP A 239 -5.11 -9.93 32.91
C ASP A 239 -4.72 -9.82 31.43
N GLU A 240 -5.49 -9.10 30.62
CA GLU A 240 -5.13 -8.83 29.22
C GLU A 240 -3.79 -8.08 29.09
N LEU A 241 -3.54 -7.09 29.96
CA LEU A 241 -2.30 -6.31 29.95
C LEU A 241 -1.09 -7.10 30.45
N LEU A 242 -1.20 -7.83 31.56
CA LEU A 242 -0.08 -8.40 32.31
C LEU A 242 0.11 -9.89 32.04
N THR A 243 -0.93 -10.59 31.62
CA THR A 243 -0.85 -12.00 31.19
C THR A 243 -0.67 -12.05 29.69
N TRP A 244 -1.69 -11.68 28.91
CA TRP A 244 -1.68 -11.97 27.48
C TRP A 244 -0.66 -11.16 26.70
N ARG A 245 -0.58 -9.85 26.94
CA ARG A 245 0.44 -9.02 26.31
C ARG A 245 1.84 -9.43 26.77
N GLU A 246 2.12 -9.47 28.08
CA GLU A 246 3.48 -9.80 28.56
C GLU A 246 3.91 -11.24 28.21
N LEU A 247 2.99 -12.21 28.14
CA LEU A 247 3.29 -13.57 27.67
C LEU A 247 4.00 -13.56 26.32
N ALA A 248 3.49 -12.75 25.38
CA ALA A 248 4.06 -12.63 24.05
C ALA A 248 5.42 -11.91 24.05
N TRP A 249 5.59 -10.91 24.91
CA TRP A 249 6.88 -10.22 25.10
C TRP A 249 7.95 -11.16 25.67
N HIS A 250 7.61 -11.90 26.74
CA HIS A 250 8.50 -12.90 27.32
C HIS A 250 8.80 -14.03 26.34
N PHE A 251 7.84 -14.47 25.53
CA PHE A 251 8.08 -15.42 24.45
C PHE A 251 9.12 -14.89 23.44
N CYS A 252 8.90 -13.69 22.89
CA CYS A 252 9.82 -13.09 21.91
C CYS A 252 11.21 -12.78 22.49
N ALA A 253 11.36 -12.60 23.81
CA ALA A 253 12.68 -12.42 24.43
C ALA A 253 13.58 -13.66 24.23
N HIS A 254 12.98 -14.84 24.23
CA HIS A 254 13.65 -16.12 24.03
C HIS A 254 13.62 -16.61 22.57
N GLU A 255 12.55 -16.35 21.83
CA GLU A 255 12.44 -16.72 20.43
C GLU A 255 13.26 -15.76 19.55
N ALA A 256 14.18 -16.30 18.76
CA ALA A 256 15.06 -15.50 17.92
C ALA A 256 14.39 -15.06 16.62
N ASP A 257 13.47 -15.88 16.11
CA ASP A 257 12.78 -15.64 14.84
C ASP A 257 11.27 -15.94 14.93
N PRO A 258 10.47 -14.99 15.47
CA PRO A 258 9.02 -15.15 15.55
C PRO A 258 8.33 -15.06 14.18
N GLU A 259 9.06 -14.79 13.09
CA GLU A 259 8.53 -14.76 11.73
C GLU A 259 8.60 -16.12 11.03
N SER A 260 9.13 -17.14 11.72
CA SER A 260 9.29 -18.50 11.22
C SER A 260 8.33 -19.48 11.91
N LEU A 261 7.89 -20.51 11.16
CA LEU A 261 7.13 -21.63 11.72
C LEU A 261 7.89 -22.37 12.83
N SER A 262 9.22 -22.26 12.90
CA SER A 262 10.02 -22.84 13.99
C SER A 262 9.66 -22.31 15.38
N ALA A 263 9.06 -21.11 15.45
CA ALA A 263 8.54 -20.51 16.68
C ALA A 263 7.33 -21.27 17.25
N LEU A 264 6.67 -22.10 16.45
CA LEU A 264 5.51 -22.89 16.88
C LEU A 264 5.94 -24.11 17.71
N PRO A 265 5.11 -24.52 18.69
CA PRO A 265 5.35 -25.75 19.44
C PRO A 265 5.37 -26.96 18.49
N LYS A 266 6.13 -27.99 18.86
CA LYS A 266 6.37 -29.18 18.02
C LYS A 266 5.08 -29.78 17.47
N TRP A 267 4.06 -29.97 18.32
CA TRP A 267 2.77 -30.55 17.92
C TRP A 267 2.06 -29.74 16.83
N ALA A 268 2.14 -28.41 16.88
CA ALA A 268 1.50 -27.53 15.91
C ALA A 268 2.23 -27.59 14.56
N ARG A 269 3.56 -27.70 14.57
CA ARG A 269 4.35 -27.89 13.35
C ARG A 269 4.06 -29.24 12.68
N GLU A 270 3.97 -30.29 13.49
CA GLU A 270 3.69 -31.65 12.99
C GLU A 270 2.30 -31.72 12.35
N THR A 271 1.26 -31.24 13.05
CA THR A 271 -0.09 -31.29 12.50
C THR A 271 -0.25 -30.40 11.26
N LEU A 272 0.36 -29.21 11.22
CA LEU A 272 0.35 -28.38 10.01
C LEU A 272 1.03 -29.06 8.82
N HIS A 273 2.13 -29.78 9.07
CA HIS A 273 2.86 -30.50 8.04
C HIS A 273 2.10 -31.73 7.52
N GLU A 274 1.45 -32.49 8.41
CA GLU A 274 0.57 -33.61 8.05
C GLU A 274 -0.54 -33.17 7.09
N HIS A 275 -1.01 -31.93 7.25
CA HIS A 275 -2.05 -31.31 6.43
C HIS A 275 -1.50 -30.42 5.30
N ASP A 276 -0.20 -30.50 4.94
CA ASP A 276 0.35 -29.76 3.80
C ASP A 276 -0.28 -30.20 2.46
N VAL A 277 -0.81 -31.43 2.39
CA VAL A 277 -1.43 -32.00 1.18
C VAL A 277 -2.91 -31.64 1.01
N ASP A 278 -3.51 -31.01 2.01
CA ASP A 278 -4.93 -30.69 1.99
C ASP A 278 -5.27 -29.62 0.95
N ASP A 279 -6.45 -29.79 0.34
CA ASP A 279 -7.02 -28.83 -0.60
C ASP A 279 -7.25 -27.48 0.09
N ARG A 280 -6.86 -26.41 -0.62
CA ARG A 280 -6.99 -25.01 -0.19
C ARG A 280 -7.58 -24.18 -1.32
N ALA A 281 -8.09 -23.01 -0.96
CA ALA A 281 -8.56 -22.02 -1.92
C ALA A 281 -7.71 -20.74 -1.82
N PRO A 282 -6.47 -20.73 -2.35
CA PRO A 282 -5.57 -19.59 -2.24
C PRO A 282 -6.21 -18.30 -2.72
N LYS A 283 -6.09 -17.24 -1.91
CA LYS A 283 -6.53 -15.88 -2.26
C LYS A 283 -5.29 -15.03 -2.52
N SER A 284 -5.38 -14.12 -3.50
CA SER A 284 -4.26 -13.22 -3.77
C SER A 284 -4.07 -12.18 -2.68
N TRP A 285 -2.88 -11.59 -2.65
CA TRP A 285 -2.60 -10.51 -1.72
C TRP A 285 -3.54 -9.33 -1.90
N GLU A 286 -3.83 -8.91 -3.15
CA GLU A 286 -4.77 -7.82 -3.42
C GLU A 286 -6.17 -8.14 -2.87
N THR A 287 -6.67 -9.36 -3.10
CA THR A 287 -7.98 -9.80 -2.63
C THR A 287 -8.08 -9.75 -1.10
N LEU A 288 -7.05 -10.22 -0.40
CA LEU A 288 -6.99 -10.17 1.05
C LEU A 288 -6.82 -8.72 1.54
N ALA A 289 -5.87 -7.95 1.01
CA ALA A 289 -5.58 -6.60 1.46
C ALA A 289 -6.78 -5.64 1.29
N ARG A 290 -7.56 -5.81 0.22
CA ARG A 290 -8.74 -4.99 -0.12
C ARG A 290 -10.07 -5.55 0.41
N ALA A 291 -10.04 -6.61 1.22
CA ALA A 291 -11.24 -7.21 1.81
C ALA A 291 -12.29 -7.64 0.76
N LYS A 292 -11.85 -8.45 -0.21
CA LYS A 292 -12.67 -8.96 -1.33
C LYS A 292 -12.73 -10.49 -1.35
N THR A 293 -12.70 -11.12 -0.19
CA THR A 293 -12.63 -12.59 -0.09
C THR A 293 -13.94 -13.26 -0.44
N GLY A 294 -15.06 -12.54 -0.28
CA GLY A 294 -16.42 -13.05 -0.37
C GLY A 294 -16.99 -13.46 0.99
N ASP A 295 -16.19 -13.41 2.06
CA ASP A 295 -16.62 -13.63 3.43
C ASP A 295 -16.94 -12.29 4.11
N ALA A 296 -18.23 -12.01 4.33
CA ALA A 296 -18.67 -10.70 4.80
C ALA A 296 -18.06 -10.28 6.15
N LEU A 297 -17.88 -11.23 7.09
CA LEU A 297 -17.31 -10.93 8.40
C LEU A 297 -15.80 -10.69 8.30
N TRP A 298 -15.09 -11.54 7.56
CA TRP A 298 -13.65 -11.38 7.35
C TRP A 298 -13.36 -10.07 6.60
N ASP A 299 -14.13 -9.79 5.55
CA ASP A 299 -13.99 -8.58 4.75
C ASP A 299 -14.25 -7.32 5.61
N ALA A 300 -15.28 -7.32 6.46
CA ALA A 300 -15.52 -6.20 7.39
C ALA A 300 -14.36 -6.04 8.41
N ALA A 301 -13.83 -7.13 8.95
CA ALA A 301 -12.68 -7.11 9.85
C ALA A 301 -11.41 -6.55 9.18
N GLN A 302 -11.13 -6.98 7.95
CA GLN A 302 -10.00 -6.48 7.18
C GLN A 302 -10.18 -5.00 6.78
N ARG A 303 -11.39 -4.57 6.41
CA ARG A 303 -11.67 -3.13 6.20
C ARG A 303 -11.44 -2.31 7.46
N SER A 304 -11.71 -2.88 8.65
CA SER A 304 -11.42 -2.23 9.93
C SER A 304 -9.91 -1.96 10.10
N LEU A 305 -9.05 -2.94 9.80
CA LEU A 305 -7.60 -2.74 9.75
C LEU A 305 -7.20 -1.69 8.71
N LEU A 306 -7.73 -1.80 7.49
CA LEU A 306 -7.40 -0.91 6.39
C LEU A 306 -7.75 0.55 6.70
N ARG A 307 -8.93 0.84 7.25
CA ARG A 307 -9.41 2.22 7.46
C ARG A 307 -9.07 2.78 8.85
N HIS A 308 -9.25 1.97 9.89
CA HIS A 308 -9.13 2.41 11.29
C HIS A 308 -7.80 2.02 11.93
N GLY A 309 -6.96 1.26 11.22
CA GLY A 309 -5.67 0.79 11.74
C GLY A 309 -5.77 -0.09 12.98
N THR A 310 -6.96 -0.61 13.29
CA THR A 310 -7.23 -1.41 14.48
C THR A 310 -8.26 -2.47 14.15
N LEU A 311 -8.20 -3.60 14.87
CA LEU A 311 -9.21 -4.65 14.77
C LEU A 311 -9.57 -5.12 16.18
N HIS A 312 -10.85 -5.38 16.42
CA HIS A 312 -11.32 -5.89 17.70
C HIS A 312 -10.76 -7.29 17.99
N ASN A 313 -10.30 -7.58 19.21
CA ASN A 313 -9.59 -8.83 19.52
C ASN A 313 -10.40 -10.09 19.19
N ALA A 314 -11.70 -10.11 19.51
CA ALA A 314 -12.60 -11.21 19.16
C ALA A 314 -12.62 -11.51 17.65
N LEU A 315 -12.52 -10.46 16.83
CA LEU A 315 -12.48 -10.56 15.37
C LEU A 315 -11.07 -10.84 14.85
N ARG A 316 -10.00 -10.35 15.48
CA ARG A 316 -8.60 -10.68 15.09
C ARG A 316 -8.35 -12.18 15.07
N MET A 317 -8.86 -12.90 16.07
CA MET A 317 -8.72 -14.35 16.14
C MET A 317 -9.44 -15.04 14.97
N THR A 318 -10.66 -14.64 14.65
CA THR A 318 -11.42 -15.20 13.51
C THR A 318 -10.76 -14.83 12.18
N TRP A 319 -10.35 -13.57 12.03
CA TRP A 319 -9.62 -13.06 10.87
C TRP A 319 -8.35 -13.87 10.61
N GLY A 320 -7.54 -14.10 11.66
CA GLY A 320 -6.27 -14.81 11.52
C GLY A 320 -6.42 -16.31 11.29
N LYS A 321 -7.46 -16.94 11.89
CA LYS A 321 -7.74 -18.38 11.72
C LYS A 321 -8.28 -18.73 10.33
N ALA A 322 -8.78 -17.77 9.55
CA ALA A 322 -9.23 -18.01 8.19
C ALA A 322 -8.07 -18.12 7.17
N VAL A 323 -6.97 -17.41 7.39
CA VAL A 323 -5.86 -17.29 6.44
C VAL A 323 -5.20 -18.63 6.03
N PRO A 324 -5.01 -19.63 6.92
CA PRO A 324 -4.45 -20.92 6.52
C PRO A 324 -5.20 -21.63 5.39
N ALA A 325 -6.53 -21.50 5.33
CA ALA A 325 -7.36 -22.09 4.27
C ALA A 325 -7.23 -21.35 2.93
N TRP A 326 -6.70 -20.12 2.94
CA TRP A 326 -6.58 -19.21 1.80
C TRP A 326 -5.14 -18.96 1.36
N THR A 327 -4.22 -19.79 1.82
CA THR A 327 -2.81 -19.76 1.43
C THR A 327 -2.37 -21.18 1.10
N ARG A 328 -1.34 -21.36 0.27
CA ARG A 328 -0.95 -22.68 -0.24
C ARG A 328 -0.22 -23.51 0.81
N THR A 329 0.45 -22.87 1.75
CA THR A 329 1.27 -23.53 2.78
C THR A 329 1.16 -22.78 4.11
N PRO A 330 1.42 -23.45 5.25
CA PRO A 330 1.50 -22.77 6.54
C PRO A 330 2.54 -21.64 6.58
N LYS A 331 3.62 -21.75 5.80
CA LYS A 331 4.65 -20.70 5.67
C LYS A 331 4.08 -19.45 4.99
N GLU A 332 3.32 -19.64 3.92
CA GLU A 332 2.62 -18.54 3.24
C GLU A 332 1.52 -17.96 4.14
N ALA A 333 0.83 -18.79 4.93
CA ALA A 333 -0.15 -18.34 5.93
C ALA A 333 0.49 -17.38 6.93
N LEU A 334 1.60 -17.77 7.56
CA LEU A 334 2.33 -16.92 8.50
C LEU A 334 2.82 -15.62 7.84
N GLY A 335 3.41 -15.71 6.65
CA GLY A 335 3.86 -14.53 5.89
C GLY A 335 2.73 -13.55 5.56
N THR A 336 1.56 -14.07 5.19
CA THR A 336 0.36 -13.28 4.89
C THR A 336 -0.22 -12.62 6.14
N LEU A 337 -0.31 -13.37 7.25
CA LEU A 337 -0.74 -12.87 8.56
C LEU A 337 0.14 -11.71 9.03
N ILE A 338 1.47 -11.90 8.95
CA ILE A 338 2.46 -10.89 9.33
C ILE A 338 2.32 -9.65 8.44
N ASP A 339 2.27 -9.81 7.11
CA ASP A 339 2.22 -8.68 6.19
C ASP A 339 0.95 -7.85 6.38
N LEU A 340 -0.24 -8.47 6.42
CA LEU A 340 -1.49 -7.75 6.60
C LEU A 340 -1.55 -7.04 7.96
N ASN A 341 -1.17 -7.71 9.05
CA ASN A 341 -1.19 -7.11 10.37
C ASN A 341 -0.16 -5.97 10.50
N HIS A 342 1.09 -6.17 10.06
CA HIS A 342 2.15 -5.18 10.19
C HIS A 342 1.95 -3.96 9.28
N ARG A 343 1.33 -4.18 8.11
CA ARG A 343 1.02 -3.11 7.17
C ARG A 343 -0.10 -2.21 7.68
N PHE A 344 -1.21 -2.82 8.14
CA PHE A 344 -2.42 -2.07 8.42
C PHE A 344 -2.63 -1.74 9.90
N ALA A 345 -2.26 -2.60 10.85
CA ALA A 345 -2.51 -2.36 12.26
C ALA A 345 -1.50 -1.35 12.84
N LEU A 346 -1.99 -0.28 13.50
CA LEU A 346 -1.17 0.67 14.26
C LEU A 346 -0.39 -0.01 15.40
N ASP A 347 -0.92 -1.11 15.93
CA ASP A 347 -0.29 -1.97 16.94
C ASP A 347 0.39 -3.22 16.35
N GLY A 348 0.60 -3.24 15.03
CA GLY A 348 1.37 -4.25 14.32
C GLY A 348 2.87 -4.16 14.63
N ARG A 349 3.63 -5.23 14.35
CA ARG A 349 5.11 -5.32 14.56
C ARG A 349 5.50 -5.29 16.04
N ASP A 350 4.56 -5.69 16.88
CA ASP A 350 4.72 -5.81 18.32
C ASP A 350 4.92 -7.29 18.71
N PRO A 351 5.64 -7.60 19.80
CA PRO A 351 5.61 -8.94 20.38
C PRO A 351 4.19 -9.47 20.60
N ALA A 352 3.25 -8.64 21.06
CA ALA A 352 1.84 -9.02 21.21
C ALA A 352 1.17 -9.37 19.88
N SER A 353 1.52 -8.66 18.80
CA SER A 353 1.10 -9.02 17.45
C SER A 353 1.61 -10.40 17.06
N TYR A 354 2.92 -10.67 17.18
CA TYR A 354 3.47 -12.01 16.87
C TYR A 354 2.80 -13.11 17.70
N GLY A 355 2.59 -12.88 19.00
CA GLY A 355 1.87 -13.81 19.87
C GLY A 355 0.48 -14.15 19.35
N GLY A 356 -0.31 -13.15 18.94
CA GLY A 356 -1.65 -13.37 18.37
C GLY A 356 -1.64 -14.06 17.00
N LEU A 357 -0.69 -13.71 16.12
CA LEU A 357 -0.57 -14.33 14.80
C LEU A 357 -0.12 -15.80 14.90
N LEU A 358 0.87 -16.09 15.74
CA LEU A 358 1.34 -17.45 15.98
C LEU A 358 0.29 -18.28 16.76
N TRP A 359 -0.54 -17.66 17.61
CA TRP A 359 -1.69 -18.32 18.23
C TRP A 359 -2.71 -18.80 17.18
N CYS A 360 -2.87 -18.06 16.09
CA CYS A 360 -3.68 -18.51 14.95
C CYS A 360 -3.13 -19.82 14.34
N LEU A 361 -1.84 -20.12 14.54
CA LEU A 361 -1.17 -21.33 14.10
C LEU A 361 -0.81 -22.31 15.25
N GLY A 362 -1.35 -22.11 16.45
CA GLY A 362 -1.25 -23.07 17.57
C GLY A 362 -0.31 -22.67 18.73
N LEU A 363 0.39 -21.53 18.67
CA LEU A 363 1.16 -21.04 19.83
C LEU A 363 0.22 -20.68 21.00
N PHE A 364 0.68 -20.87 22.24
CA PHE A 364 -0.06 -20.60 23.49
C PHE A 364 -1.31 -21.46 23.74
N ASP A 365 -1.67 -22.35 22.81
CA ASP A 365 -2.84 -23.22 22.93
C ASP A 365 -2.46 -24.71 23.09
N ARG A 366 -3.48 -25.55 23.25
CA ARG A 366 -3.37 -27.02 23.23
C ARG A 366 -3.86 -27.59 21.89
N PRO A 367 -3.57 -28.86 21.57
CA PRO A 367 -4.24 -29.55 20.46
C PRO A 367 -5.73 -29.77 20.73
N PHE A 368 -6.53 -29.78 19.66
CA PHE A 368 -7.97 -30.01 19.65
C PHE A 368 -8.31 -31.19 18.73
N GLU A 369 -9.00 -32.18 19.29
CA GLU A 369 -9.48 -33.36 18.56
C GLU A 369 -10.98 -33.22 18.22
N PRO A 370 -11.44 -33.81 17.10
CA PRO A 370 -10.64 -34.51 16.08
C PRO A 370 -9.85 -33.54 15.18
N SER A 371 -8.79 -34.04 14.54
CA SER A 371 -8.07 -33.30 13.49
C SER A 371 -9.00 -32.82 12.35
N ALA A 372 -8.83 -31.58 11.91
CA ALA A 372 -9.63 -30.96 10.85
C ALA A 372 -8.79 -30.66 9.59
N PRO A 373 -9.38 -30.63 8.38
CA PRO A 373 -8.65 -30.25 7.18
C PRO A 373 -7.96 -28.88 7.32
N VAL A 374 -6.76 -28.76 6.74
CA VAL A 374 -5.85 -27.60 6.74
C VAL A 374 -5.28 -27.23 8.11
N LEU A 375 -6.11 -27.15 9.14
CA LEU A 375 -5.71 -26.72 10.49
C LEU A 375 -5.16 -27.87 11.34
N GLY A 376 -5.47 -29.11 11.00
CA GLY A 376 -5.15 -30.27 11.81
C GLY A 376 -5.74 -30.15 13.21
N LEU A 377 -4.88 -30.27 14.23
CA LEU A 377 -5.24 -30.15 15.65
C LEU A 377 -5.29 -28.70 16.16
N ILE A 378 -5.11 -27.70 15.31
CA ILE A 378 -5.20 -26.29 15.69
C ILE A 378 -6.68 -25.93 15.94
N ARG A 379 -6.94 -25.18 17.02
CA ARG A 379 -8.29 -24.68 17.33
C ARG A 379 -8.90 -23.95 16.12
N ALA A 380 -9.99 -24.50 15.58
CA ALA A 380 -10.77 -23.86 14.54
C ALA A 380 -11.59 -22.67 15.06
N ARG A 381 -11.82 -21.68 14.21
CA ARG A 381 -12.69 -20.54 14.49
C ARG A 381 -13.34 -20.07 13.20
N ASP A 382 -14.38 -20.78 12.79
CA ASP A 382 -15.09 -20.55 11.53
C ASP A 382 -15.76 -19.16 11.50
N THR A 383 -15.61 -18.48 10.37
CA THR A 383 -16.15 -17.12 10.14
C THR A 383 -17.67 -17.11 10.10
N LYS A 384 -18.31 -18.14 9.52
CA LYS A 384 -19.78 -18.23 9.44
C LYS A 384 -20.39 -18.47 10.82
N VAL A 385 -19.80 -19.36 11.61
CA VAL A 385 -20.24 -19.60 13.00
C VAL A 385 -20.10 -18.34 13.86
N HIS A 386 -19.05 -17.53 13.65
CA HIS A 386 -18.94 -16.26 14.36
C HIS A 386 -19.96 -15.23 13.86
N ALA A 387 -20.22 -15.18 12.56
CA ALA A 387 -21.22 -14.30 11.96
C ALA A 387 -22.64 -14.55 12.50
N GLU A 388 -22.99 -15.78 12.89
CA GLU A 388 -24.29 -16.09 13.51
C GLU A 388 -24.52 -15.39 14.87
N ARG A 389 -23.45 -14.92 15.53
CA ARG A 389 -23.49 -14.31 16.87
C ARG A 389 -23.25 -12.80 16.85
N LEU A 390 -23.09 -12.22 15.67
CA LEU A 390 -22.78 -10.80 15.48
C LEU A 390 -23.69 -10.23 14.40
N ASP A 391 -24.22 -9.02 14.61
CA ASP A 391 -24.80 -8.28 13.50
C ASP A 391 -23.67 -7.78 12.58
N VAL A 392 -23.35 -8.59 11.57
CA VAL A 392 -22.29 -8.32 10.60
C VAL A 392 -22.60 -7.05 9.78
N ALA A 393 -23.86 -6.79 9.49
CA ALA A 393 -24.28 -5.59 8.76
C ALA A 393 -24.06 -4.34 9.60
N ALA A 394 -24.43 -4.36 10.88
CA ALA A 394 -24.14 -3.27 11.81
C ALA A 394 -22.63 -3.07 12.01
N TYR A 395 -21.85 -4.14 12.08
CA TYR A 395 -20.40 -4.04 12.20
C TYR A 395 -19.76 -3.46 10.93
N ALA A 396 -20.17 -3.93 9.75
CA ALA A 396 -19.74 -3.36 8.47
C ALA A 396 -20.13 -1.88 8.38
N ALA A 397 -21.36 -1.52 8.74
CA ALA A 397 -21.80 -0.12 8.78
C ALA A 397 -20.99 0.72 9.76
N LYS A 398 -20.59 0.18 10.93
CA LYS A 398 -19.68 0.85 11.88
C LYS A 398 -18.29 1.06 11.29
N VAL A 399 -17.77 0.08 10.53
CA VAL A 399 -16.47 0.18 9.85
C VAL A 399 -16.52 1.13 8.66
N ASP A 400 -17.62 1.14 7.93
CA ASP A 400 -17.86 1.95 6.73
C ASP A 400 -18.45 3.33 7.07
N ALA A 401 -18.75 3.59 8.35
CA ALA A 401 -19.32 4.85 8.82
C ALA A 401 -18.39 6.02 8.45
N PRO A 402 -18.91 7.06 7.79
CA PRO A 402 -18.07 8.14 7.31
C PRO A 402 -17.47 8.92 8.47
N THR A 403 -16.14 9.06 8.48
CA THR A 403 -15.46 10.13 9.21
C THR A 403 -15.30 11.29 8.24
N GLU A 404 -16.21 12.28 8.25
CA GLU A 404 -16.21 13.48 7.37
C GLU A 404 -15.31 13.34 6.12
N HIS A 405 -15.77 12.56 5.13
CA HIS A 405 -14.94 12.27 3.97
C HIS A 405 -15.21 13.30 2.87
N PRO A 406 -14.16 13.99 2.38
CA PRO A 406 -14.31 14.84 1.21
C PRO A 406 -14.76 14.02 -0.01
N ARG A 407 -15.59 14.62 -0.84
CA ARG A 407 -15.88 14.11 -2.20
C ARG A 407 -14.76 14.52 -3.13
N VAL A 408 -14.17 13.55 -3.82
CA VAL A 408 -13.03 13.76 -4.71
C VAL A 408 -13.44 13.53 -6.15
N ALA A 409 -13.16 14.49 -7.03
CA ALA A 409 -13.22 14.28 -8.47
C ALA A 409 -11.83 13.93 -9.01
N VAL A 410 -11.74 12.91 -9.86
CA VAL A 410 -10.51 12.58 -10.60
C VAL A 410 -10.77 12.75 -12.09
N VAL A 411 -10.08 13.68 -12.74
CA VAL A 411 -10.19 13.94 -14.18
C VAL A 411 -9.12 13.12 -14.90
N GLY A 412 -9.54 12.06 -15.58
CA GLY A 412 -8.69 11.09 -16.29
C GLY A 412 -8.73 9.70 -15.64
N ALA A 413 -9.24 8.70 -16.37
CA ALA A 413 -9.27 7.29 -15.96
C ALA A 413 -8.13 6.48 -16.59
N GLY A 414 -6.94 7.08 -16.69
CA GLY A 414 -5.69 6.37 -16.92
C GLY A 414 -5.18 5.67 -15.66
N ILE A 415 -4.03 5.01 -15.73
CA ILE A 415 -3.47 4.25 -14.59
C ILE A 415 -3.26 5.14 -13.35
N ALA A 416 -2.72 6.35 -13.50
CA ALA A 416 -2.53 7.28 -12.37
C ALA A 416 -3.85 7.63 -11.67
N GLY A 417 -4.87 8.04 -12.44
CA GLY A 417 -6.18 8.40 -11.90
C GLY A 417 -6.91 7.20 -11.27
N LEU A 418 -6.86 6.03 -11.90
CA LEU A 418 -7.43 4.79 -11.38
C LEU A 418 -6.75 4.37 -10.08
N THR A 419 -5.42 4.42 -10.00
CA THR A 419 -4.67 4.12 -8.78
C THR A 419 -5.03 5.10 -7.67
N CYS A 420 -5.05 6.40 -7.95
CA CYS A 420 -5.44 7.42 -6.96
C CYS A 420 -6.84 7.14 -6.42
N ALA A 421 -7.83 7.01 -7.31
CA ALA A 421 -9.21 6.78 -6.90
C ALA A 421 -9.40 5.47 -6.14
N ARG A 422 -8.77 4.39 -6.61
CA ARG A 422 -8.78 3.09 -5.95
C ARG A 422 -8.30 3.19 -4.51
N THR A 423 -7.13 3.79 -4.30
CA THR A 423 -6.56 3.96 -2.97
C THR A 423 -7.50 4.78 -2.07
N LEU A 424 -8.05 5.89 -2.57
CA LEU A 424 -8.96 6.72 -1.78
C LEU A 424 -10.27 5.99 -1.41
N VAL A 425 -10.87 5.22 -2.33
CA VAL A 425 -12.08 4.41 -2.08
C VAL A 425 -11.80 3.28 -1.08
N ASP A 426 -10.65 2.63 -1.19
CA ASP A 426 -10.22 1.59 -0.24
C ASP A 426 -10.13 2.17 1.19
N HIS A 427 -9.72 3.44 1.33
CA HIS A 427 -9.72 4.21 2.60
C HIS A 427 -11.08 4.84 2.97
N GLY A 428 -12.14 4.62 2.19
CA GLY A 428 -13.51 5.03 2.51
C GLY A 428 -13.95 6.40 1.98
N LEU A 429 -13.16 7.04 1.12
CA LEU A 429 -13.55 8.31 0.51
C LEU A 429 -14.51 8.09 -0.67
N SER A 430 -15.35 9.10 -0.92
CA SER A 430 -16.23 9.15 -2.09
C SER A 430 -15.47 9.73 -3.28
N VAL A 431 -15.33 8.96 -4.35
CA VAL A 431 -14.56 9.35 -5.54
C VAL A 431 -15.40 9.15 -6.80
N VAL A 432 -15.38 10.13 -7.71
CA VAL A 432 -15.93 10.01 -9.06
C VAL A 432 -14.83 10.30 -10.07
N LEU A 433 -14.62 9.39 -11.03
CA LEU A 433 -13.66 9.56 -12.12
C LEU A 433 -14.37 10.03 -13.38
N PHE A 434 -13.80 11.00 -14.07
CA PHE A 434 -14.31 11.52 -15.34
C PHE A 434 -13.30 11.26 -16.45
N ASP A 435 -13.69 10.55 -17.50
CA ASP A 435 -12.84 10.30 -18.65
C ASP A 435 -13.55 10.68 -19.95
N LYS A 436 -12.85 11.43 -20.80
CA LYS A 436 -13.35 11.85 -22.12
C LYS A 436 -13.53 10.67 -23.09
N GLY A 437 -12.86 9.55 -22.85
CA GLY A 437 -12.97 8.34 -23.65
C GLY A 437 -14.34 7.68 -23.46
N GLY A 438 -15.09 7.51 -24.56
CA GLY A 438 -16.45 6.97 -24.51
C GLY A 438 -16.57 5.44 -24.60
N ARG A 439 -15.48 4.68 -24.44
CA ARG A 439 -15.50 3.21 -24.61
C ARG A 439 -15.14 2.44 -23.33
N ALA A 440 -13.97 2.73 -22.77
CA ALA A 440 -13.43 2.06 -21.60
C ALA A 440 -12.36 2.95 -20.95
N PRO A 441 -12.08 2.79 -19.66
CA PRO A 441 -10.96 3.45 -19.00
C PRO A 441 -9.62 2.86 -19.49
N GLY A 442 -8.52 3.56 -19.21
CA GLY A 442 -7.16 3.02 -19.37
C GLY A 442 -6.17 3.90 -20.11
N GLY A 443 -6.61 4.99 -20.75
CA GLY A 443 -5.71 5.93 -21.43
C GLY A 443 -4.80 5.20 -22.44
N ARG A 444 -3.48 5.23 -22.20
CA ARG A 444 -2.51 4.53 -23.06
C ARG A 444 -2.58 2.99 -22.94
N CYS A 445 -3.16 2.41 -21.91
CA CYS A 445 -3.42 0.97 -21.87
C CYS A 445 -4.59 0.53 -22.78
N ALA A 446 -4.99 1.34 -23.75
CA ALA A 446 -6.11 1.03 -24.64
C ALA A 446 -5.77 -0.03 -25.70
N THR A 447 -6.76 -0.85 -26.01
CA THR A 447 -6.70 -1.92 -27.01
C THR A 447 -7.69 -1.65 -28.14
N ARG A 448 -7.35 -2.06 -29.36
CA ARG A 448 -8.28 -2.10 -30.50
C ARG A 448 -8.50 -3.54 -30.94
N TRP A 449 -9.73 -3.84 -31.32
CA TRP A 449 -10.17 -5.12 -31.86
C TRP A 449 -11.36 -4.87 -32.79
N ASP A 450 -11.68 -5.84 -33.64
CA ASP A 450 -12.90 -5.86 -34.45
C ASP A 450 -13.85 -6.98 -33.99
N SER A 451 -15.11 -6.62 -33.73
CA SER A 451 -16.17 -7.55 -33.30
C SER A 451 -17.30 -7.70 -34.33
N LYS A 452 -17.21 -7.06 -35.52
CA LYS A 452 -18.30 -6.99 -36.52
C LYS A 452 -18.08 -7.86 -37.76
N SER A 453 -17.00 -8.62 -37.81
CA SER A 453 -16.65 -9.51 -38.91
C SER A 453 -16.95 -10.96 -38.50
N GLU A 454 -17.54 -11.77 -39.40
CA GLU A 454 -17.68 -13.24 -39.25
C GLU A 454 -16.33 -13.97 -39.05
N TRP A 455 -15.21 -13.24 -39.21
CA TRP A 455 -13.84 -13.62 -38.89
C TRP A 455 -13.32 -12.71 -37.76
N ALA A 456 -13.37 -13.14 -36.49
CA ALA A 456 -12.77 -12.39 -35.39
C ALA A 456 -11.23 -12.52 -35.50
N SER A 457 -10.55 -11.49 -36.03
CA SER A 457 -9.27 -11.68 -36.72
C SER A 457 -8.03 -11.01 -36.11
N TRP A 458 -8.15 -10.06 -35.16
CA TRP A 458 -6.98 -9.40 -34.55
C TRP A 458 -7.29 -8.64 -33.25
N VAL A 459 -6.28 -8.53 -32.39
CA VAL A 459 -6.29 -7.78 -31.12
C VAL A 459 -4.94 -7.08 -30.95
N ILE A 460 -4.95 -5.75 -30.86
CA ILE A 460 -3.71 -4.94 -30.84
C ILE A 460 -3.78 -3.91 -29.71
N ASP A 461 -2.81 -3.94 -28.80
CA ASP A 461 -2.58 -2.82 -27.89
C ASP A 461 -1.84 -1.74 -28.66
N HIS A 462 -2.34 -0.51 -28.62
CA HIS A 462 -1.80 0.57 -29.47
C HIS A 462 -1.10 1.69 -28.69
N GLY A 463 -1.09 1.60 -27.35
CA GLY A 463 -0.39 2.54 -26.47
C GLY A 463 0.68 1.84 -25.63
N ALA A 464 0.42 1.53 -24.36
CA ALA A 464 1.38 0.88 -23.46
C ALA A 464 1.67 -0.56 -23.91
N GLN A 465 2.95 -0.91 -24.01
CA GLN A 465 3.41 -2.10 -24.73
C GLN A 465 3.61 -3.32 -23.82
N LEU A 466 4.10 -3.08 -22.61
CA LEU A 466 4.44 -4.09 -21.60
C LEU A 466 4.56 -3.47 -20.20
N LEU A 467 4.69 -4.34 -19.20
CA LEU A 467 4.96 -4.04 -17.80
C LEU A 467 6.32 -4.61 -17.43
N ALA A 468 7.28 -3.74 -17.10
CA ALA A 468 8.63 -4.11 -16.65
C ALA A 468 9.06 -3.27 -15.43
N PRO A 469 8.37 -3.42 -14.28
CA PRO A 469 8.64 -2.59 -13.11
C PRO A 469 10.04 -2.89 -12.53
N PRO A 470 10.80 -1.86 -12.13
CA PRO A 470 12.13 -2.04 -11.54
C PRO A 470 12.02 -2.72 -10.17
N ALA A 471 13.13 -3.25 -9.66
CA ALA A 471 13.15 -3.89 -8.33
C ALA A 471 12.74 -2.94 -7.19
N SER A 472 12.91 -1.64 -7.37
CA SER A 472 12.50 -0.59 -6.43
C SER A 472 10.98 -0.39 -6.36
N ALA A 473 10.20 -0.79 -7.38
CA ALA A 473 8.74 -0.63 -7.43
C ALA A 473 8.03 -1.73 -6.62
N THR A 474 8.30 -1.81 -5.32
CA THR A 474 7.89 -2.92 -4.46
C THR A 474 6.38 -3.09 -4.35
N THR A 475 5.63 -1.99 -4.28
CA THR A 475 4.16 -2.01 -4.21
C THR A 475 3.55 -2.50 -5.52
N PHE A 476 4.01 -1.95 -6.65
CA PHE A 476 3.57 -2.38 -7.98
C PHE A 476 3.85 -3.87 -8.22
N ARG A 477 5.07 -4.35 -7.90
CA ARG A 477 5.43 -5.78 -8.07
C ARG A 477 4.61 -6.71 -7.16
N ARG A 478 4.13 -6.25 -6.01
CA ARG A 478 3.24 -7.03 -5.14
C ARG A 478 1.86 -7.19 -5.76
N LEU A 479 1.32 -6.11 -6.30
CA LEU A 479 0.05 -6.12 -7.03
C LEU A 479 0.16 -6.92 -8.33
N LEU A 480 1.27 -6.80 -9.07
CA LEU A 480 1.54 -7.57 -10.29
C LEU A 480 1.39 -9.08 -10.05
N ARG A 481 1.95 -9.61 -8.95
CA ARG A 481 1.77 -11.02 -8.56
C ARG A 481 0.31 -11.38 -8.25
N SER A 482 -0.47 -10.44 -7.70
CA SER A 482 -1.90 -10.66 -7.47
C SER A 482 -2.67 -10.66 -8.80
N TRP A 483 -2.31 -9.77 -9.72
CA TRP A 483 -2.88 -9.70 -11.06
C TRP A 483 -2.53 -10.93 -11.91
N GLU A 484 -1.35 -11.52 -11.73
CA GLU A 484 -1.00 -12.83 -12.30
C GLU A 484 -1.91 -13.95 -11.77
N GLN A 485 -2.14 -14.01 -10.46
CA GLN A 485 -3.06 -14.99 -9.87
C GLN A 485 -4.52 -14.79 -10.30
N HIS A 486 -4.90 -13.56 -10.65
CA HIS A 486 -6.21 -13.22 -11.20
C HIS A 486 -6.28 -13.35 -12.72
N GLU A 487 -5.21 -13.80 -13.38
CA GLU A 487 -5.10 -13.92 -14.84
C GLU A 487 -5.31 -12.58 -15.58
N VAL A 488 -5.16 -11.46 -14.87
CA VAL A 488 -5.21 -10.09 -15.42
C VAL A 488 -3.89 -9.75 -16.10
N VAL A 489 -2.78 -10.31 -15.61
CA VAL A 489 -1.43 -10.13 -16.15
C VAL A 489 -0.78 -11.50 -16.35
N ALA A 490 0.06 -11.63 -17.39
CA ALA A 490 0.85 -12.84 -17.62
C ALA A 490 2.29 -12.46 -18.05
N PRO A 491 3.29 -13.31 -17.75
CA PRO A 491 4.59 -13.18 -18.37
C PRO A 491 4.47 -13.34 -19.88
N TRP A 492 5.19 -12.52 -20.63
CA TRP A 492 5.21 -12.59 -22.10
C TRP A 492 6.48 -13.30 -22.55
N GLU A 493 6.33 -14.56 -22.97
CA GLU A 493 7.43 -15.42 -23.42
C GLU A 493 7.83 -15.17 -24.89
N ALA A 494 8.11 -13.92 -25.23
CA ALA A 494 8.52 -13.52 -26.58
C ALA A 494 10.05 -13.61 -26.80
N ARG A 495 10.46 -13.74 -28.07
CA ARG A 495 11.85 -13.51 -28.49
C ARG A 495 12.10 -12.01 -28.58
N PHE A 496 12.62 -11.44 -27.50
CA PHE A 496 12.96 -10.02 -27.44
C PHE A 496 14.36 -9.74 -27.99
N VAL A 497 14.47 -8.67 -28.76
CA VAL A 497 15.74 -8.13 -29.25
C VAL A 497 15.85 -6.63 -29.01
N ARG A 498 17.08 -6.16 -28.85
CA ARG A 498 17.46 -4.75 -28.89
C ARG A 498 18.38 -4.53 -30.09
N PHE A 499 18.16 -3.47 -30.84
CA PHE A 499 19.07 -3.09 -31.92
C PHE A 499 20.27 -2.31 -31.36
N GLU A 500 21.47 -2.75 -31.73
CA GLU A 500 22.76 -2.12 -31.41
C GLU A 500 23.58 -2.09 -32.70
N ASP A 501 24.01 -0.89 -33.13
CA ASP A 501 24.72 -0.68 -34.40
C ASP A 501 24.04 -1.35 -35.62
N GLY A 502 22.70 -1.28 -35.66
CA GLY A 502 21.88 -1.88 -36.72
C GLY A 502 21.74 -3.40 -36.66
N ARG A 503 22.23 -4.06 -35.60
CA ARG A 503 22.11 -5.52 -35.41
C ARG A 503 21.16 -5.84 -34.27
N ALA A 504 20.32 -6.84 -34.46
CA ALA A 504 19.45 -7.37 -33.41
C ALA A 504 20.25 -8.26 -32.45
N VAL A 505 20.32 -7.84 -31.18
CA VAL A 505 20.93 -8.58 -30.08
C VAL A 505 19.83 -9.05 -29.14
N ARG A 506 19.97 -10.26 -28.58
CA ARG A 506 18.97 -10.81 -27.64
C ARG A 506 18.86 -9.92 -26.40
N ASP A 507 17.63 -9.60 -26.03
CA ASP A 507 17.32 -8.75 -24.88
C ASP A 507 16.67 -9.61 -23.79
N GLU A 508 17.41 -9.84 -22.69
CA GLU A 508 16.99 -10.74 -21.62
C GLU A 508 16.08 -10.04 -20.60
N GLY A 509 15.43 -10.84 -19.77
CA GLY A 509 14.59 -10.37 -18.67
C GLY A 509 13.10 -10.59 -18.89
N THR A 510 12.39 -10.86 -17.80
CA THR A 510 10.96 -11.12 -17.81
C THR A 510 10.18 -9.83 -18.02
N ARG A 511 9.33 -9.80 -19.05
CA ARG A 511 8.34 -8.75 -19.26
C ARG A 511 6.95 -9.33 -19.06
N HIS A 512 6.04 -8.52 -18.57
CA HIS A 512 4.65 -8.93 -18.38
C HIS A 512 3.76 -8.09 -19.29
N VAL A 513 2.59 -8.60 -19.60
CA VAL A 513 1.53 -7.87 -20.31
C VAL A 513 0.20 -8.16 -19.63
N ALA A 514 -0.74 -7.24 -19.69
CA ALA A 514 -2.10 -7.58 -19.27
C ALA A 514 -2.74 -8.53 -20.30
N SER A 515 -3.45 -9.54 -19.80
CA SER A 515 -4.00 -10.64 -20.58
C SER A 515 -5.53 -10.63 -20.51
N PRO A 516 -6.25 -10.86 -21.63
CA PRO A 516 -5.71 -11.00 -22.99
C PRO A 516 -5.31 -9.65 -23.63
N THR A 517 -5.67 -8.52 -23.01
CA THR A 517 -5.48 -7.17 -23.57
C THR A 517 -4.93 -6.20 -22.55
N MET A 518 -4.14 -5.20 -22.95
CA MET A 518 -3.63 -4.17 -22.02
C MET A 518 -4.75 -3.40 -21.31
N SER A 519 -5.91 -3.25 -21.96
CA SER A 519 -7.09 -2.62 -21.36
C SER A 519 -7.67 -3.39 -20.18
N ARG A 520 -7.37 -4.69 -20.06
CA ARG A 520 -7.84 -5.52 -18.94
C ARG A 520 -7.29 -5.02 -17.60
N LEU A 521 -6.05 -4.51 -17.57
CA LEU A 521 -5.46 -3.95 -16.36
C LEU A 521 -6.25 -2.72 -15.87
N ALA A 522 -6.55 -1.79 -16.77
CA ALA A 522 -7.34 -0.61 -16.43
C ALA A 522 -8.76 -0.98 -15.99
N ALA A 523 -9.40 -1.93 -16.67
CA ALA A 523 -10.72 -2.44 -16.29
C ALA A 523 -10.69 -3.11 -14.89
N HIS A 524 -9.63 -3.85 -14.57
CA HIS A 524 -9.43 -4.45 -13.24
C HIS A 524 -9.29 -3.37 -12.16
N LEU A 525 -8.47 -2.36 -12.38
CA LEU A 525 -8.32 -1.25 -11.43
C LEU A 525 -9.63 -0.47 -11.26
N ALA A 526 -10.39 -0.31 -12.35
CA ALA A 526 -11.65 0.42 -12.37
C ALA A 526 -12.79 -0.31 -11.65
N GLU A 527 -12.66 -1.61 -11.36
CA GLU A 527 -13.78 -2.54 -11.13
C GLU A 527 -15.00 -1.91 -10.43
N ASP A 528 -15.09 -1.81 -9.13
CA ASP A 528 -16.18 -1.20 -8.37
C ASP A 528 -16.08 0.34 -8.19
N LEU A 529 -15.43 1.08 -9.11
CA LEU A 529 -15.32 2.55 -9.05
C LEU A 529 -16.44 3.24 -9.85
N ASP A 530 -16.83 4.46 -9.42
CA ASP A 530 -17.71 5.33 -10.21
C ASP A 530 -16.90 6.02 -11.32
N VAL A 531 -16.88 5.42 -12.52
CA VAL A 531 -16.21 5.94 -13.72
C VAL A 531 -17.23 6.47 -14.73
N ARG A 532 -17.20 7.77 -15.00
CA ARG A 532 -18.02 8.47 -15.99
C ARG A 532 -17.27 8.57 -17.31
N LEU A 533 -17.58 7.66 -18.23
CA LEU A 533 -17.00 7.63 -19.58
C LEU A 533 -17.71 8.61 -20.53
N GLY A 534 -16.97 9.13 -21.52
CA GLY A 534 -17.48 10.17 -22.44
C GLY A 534 -17.73 11.52 -21.76
N ALA A 535 -17.27 11.69 -20.51
CA ALA A 535 -17.38 12.90 -19.70
C ALA A 535 -16.07 13.67 -19.79
N ARG A 536 -16.05 14.72 -20.62
CA ARG A 536 -14.92 15.62 -20.77
C ARG A 536 -15.11 16.81 -19.85
N VAL A 537 -14.26 16.93 -18.82
CA VAL A 537 -14.19 18.15 -18.00
C VAL A 537 -13.42 19.22 -18.76
N ASP A 538 -14.01 20.39 -18.90
CA ASP A 538 -13.42 21.54 -19.60
C ASP A 538 -13.03 22.67 -18.64
N VAL A 539 -13.80 22.85 -17.55
CA VAL A 539 -13.63 23.98 -16.61
C VAL A 539 -13.81 23.49 -15.18
N LEU A 540 -12.95 23.99 -14.29
CA LEU A 540 -13.11 23.92 -12.83
C LEU A 540 -13.49 25.31 -12.34
N GLU A 541 -14.60 25.42 -11.61
CA GLU A 541 -15.03 26.67 -10.97
C GLU A 541 -14.89 26.54 -9.45
N ARG A 542 -14.37 27.59 -8.80
CA ARG A 542 -14.32 27.62 -7.33
C ARG A 542 -15.72 27.86 -6.77
N GLU A 543 -16.18 26.98 -5.87
CA GLU A 543 -17.46 27.10 -5.18
C GLU A 543 -17.22 26.99 -3.67
N GLY A 544 -17.08 28.13 -2.99
CA GLY A 544 -16.66 28.18 -1.59
C GLY A 544 -15.27 27.54 -1.39
N GLU A 545 -15.21 26.59 -0.45
CA GLU A 545 -14.00 25.80 -0.14
C GLU A 545 -13.78 24.58 -1.05
N GLY A 546 -14.63 24.40 -2.06
CA GLY A 546 -14.61 23.28 -3.00
C GLY A 546 -14.65 23.72 -4.47
N TRP A 547 -15.08 22.79 -5.32
CA TRP A 547 -14.98 22.87 -6.77
C TRP A 547 -16.25 22.40 -7.44
N ARG A 548 -16.62 23.06 -8.54
CA ARG A 548 -17.69 22.65 -9.43
C ARG A 548 -17.14 22.33 -10.80
N LEU A 549 -17.43 21.15 -11.31
CA LEU A 549 -16.89 20.66 -12.59
C LEU A 549 -17.90 20.87 -13.72
N ARG A 550 -17.46 21.53 -14.80
CA ARG A 550 -18.26 21.69 -16.02
C ARG A 550 -17.52 21.14 -17.23
N GLY A 551 -18.28 20.71 -18.22
CA GLY A 551 -17.71 20.28 -19.49
C GLY A 551 -18.76 19.72 -20.43
N ARG A 552 -18.46 18.59 -21.07
CA ARG A 552 -19.30 17.99 -22.10
C ARG A 552 -19.47 16.48 -21.91
N GLU A 553 -20.69 15.99 -22.13
CA GLU A 553 -21.02 14.56 -22.10
C GLU A 553 -21.37 14.04 -23.51
N GLY A 554 -20.98 12.80 -23.80
CA GLY A 554 -21.20 12.19 -25.12
C GLY A 554 -20.28 12.71 -26.22
N SER A 555 -19.28 13.53 -25.86
CA SER A 555 -18.27 14.00 -26.79
C SER A 555 -17.41 12.84 -27.29
N GLY A 556 -17.13 12.82 -28.60
CA GLY A 556 -16.12 11.91 -29.14
C GLY A 556 -14.70 12.45 -28.90
N PRO A 557 -13.64 11.67 -29.23
CA PRO A 557 -12.28 12.17 -29.18
C PRO A 557 -12.14 13.49 -29.97
N PRO A 558 -11.24 14.41 -29.58
CA PRO A 558 -10.99 15.63 -30.34
C PRO A 558 -10.75 15.32 -31.83
N GLY A 559 -11.50 15.98 -32.72
CA GLY A 559 -11.45 15.73 -34.17
C GLY A 559 -12.46 14.72 -34.72
N SER A 560 -13.30 14.08 -33.88
CA SER A 560 -14.31 13.13 -34.34
C SER A 560 -15.61 13.77 -34.87
N GLY A 561 -15.72 15.11 -34.86
CA GLY A 561 -16.93 15.85 -35.25
C GLY A 561 -18.15 15.70 -34.33
N ARG A 562 -18.05 14.94 -33.23
CA ARG A 562 -19.10 14.81 -32.20
C ARG A 562 -18.84 15.82 -31.08
N GLU A 563 -19.46 16.98 -31.16
CA GLU A 563 -19.58 17.88 -30.02
C GLU A 563 -20.58 17.27 -29.03
N GLY A 564 -20.11 17.01 -27.81
CA GLY A 564 -20.98 16.55 -26.73
C GLY A 564 -21.86 17.68 -26.20
N ASN A 565 -22.90 17.32 -25.46
CA ASN A 565 -23.78 18.31 -24.83
C ASN A 565 -23.08 18.93 -23.61
N GLU A 566 -23.33 20.21 -23.34
CA GLU A 566 -22.91 20.83 -22.09
C GLU A 566 -23.39 20.02 -20.89
N ALA A 567 -22.49 19.81 -19.94
CA ALA A 567 -22.71 18.99 -18.77
C ALA A 567 -22.14 19.66 -17.53
N ASP A 568 -22.86 19.49 -16.43
CA ASP A 568 -22.49 19.90 -15.10
C ASP A 568 -22.33 18.65 -14.24
N PHE A 569 -21.09 18.40 -13.84
CA PHE A 569 -20.70 17.17 -13.14
C PHE A 569 -20.84 17.30 -11.62
N GLY A 570 -21.27 18.46 -11.12
CA GLY A 570 -21.54 18.71 -9.72
C GLY A 570 -20.34 19.21 -8.91
N ALA A 571 -20.54 19.28 -7.59
CA ALA A 571 -19.59 19.82 -6.63
C ALA A 571 -18.76 18.75 -5.92
N PHE A 572 -17.49 19.08 -5.64
CA PHE A 572 -16.48 18.23 -5.02
C PHE A 572 -15.60 19.06 -4.08
N ASP A 573 -15.08 18.44 -3.02
CA ASP A 573 -14.17 19.09 -2.09
C ASP A 573 -12.73 19.12 -2.62
N PHE A 574 -12.34 18.08 -3.35
CA PHE A 574 -11.02 17.95 -3.97
C PHE A 574 -11.13 17.60 -5.44
N VAL A 575 -10.15 18.07 -6.22
CA VAL A 575 -10.02 17.70 -7.63
C VAL A 575 -8.59 17.22 -7.90
N VAL A 576 -8.50 16.08 -8.59
CA VAL A 576 -7.24 15.50 -9.07
C VAL A 576 -7.24 15.50 -10.59
N ILE A 577 -6.19 16.05 -11.18
CA ILE A 577 -5.99 16.12 -12.63
C ILE A 577 -5.00 15.04 -13.06
N ALA A 578 -5.52 13.96 -13.63
CA ALA A 578 -4.77 12.77 -14.06
C ALA A 578 -4.75 12.62 -15.60
N VAL A 579 -4.73 13.76 -16.30
CA VAL A 579 -4.60 13.84 -17.77
C VAL A 579 -3.15 14.22 -18.16
N PRO A 580 -2.74 14.04 -19.44
CA PRO A 580 -1.42 14.48 -19.90
C PRO A 580 -1.15 15.96 -19.58
N ALA A 581 0.11 16.33 -19.28
CA ALA A 581 0.48 17.66 -18.83
C ALA A 581 -0.11 18.82 -19.68
N PRO A 582 -0.02 18.82 -21.02
CA PRO A 582 -0.62 19.89 -21.83
C PRO A 582 -2.15 20.02 -21.69
N GLN A 583 -2.84 18.93 -21.34
CA GLN A 583 -4.28 18.94 -21.05
C GLN A 583 -4.57 19.31 -19.59
N ALA A 584 -3.62 19.12 -18.69
CA ALA A 584 -3.74 19.50 -17.28
C ALA A 584 -3.59 21.03 -17.09
N VAL A 585 -2.67 21.67 -17.83
CA VAL A 585 -2.40 23.12 -17.77
C VAL A 585 -3.65 24.01 -17.71
N PRO A 586 -4.64 23.90 -18.63
CA PRO A 586 -5.83 24.73 -18.57
C PRO A 586 -6.72 24.45 -17.34
N LEU A 587 -6.73 23.22 -16.83
CA LEU A 587 -7.50 22.83 -15.64
C LEU A 587 -6.82 23.30 -14.34
N LEU A 588 -5.53 23.65 -14.38
CA LEU A 588 -4.74 24.15 -13.25
C LEU A 588 -4.74 25.69 -13.15
N ALA A 589 -5.62 26.38 -13.88
CA ALA A 589 -5.66 27.85 -13.92
C ALA A 589 -5.79 28.52 -12.54
N HIS A 590 -6.43 27.85 -11.58
CA HIS A 590 -6.60 28.32 -10.20
C HIS A 590 -5.44 28.00 -9.25
N ALA A 591 -4.41 27.26 -9.71
CA ALA A 591 -3.19 26.95 -8.96
C ALA A 591 -1.95 27.27 -9.81
N PRO A 592 -1.53 28.54 -9.89
CA PRO A 592 -0.49 28.99 -10.82
C PRO A 592 0.86 28.26 -10.69
N HIS A 593 1.24 27.84 -9.49
CA HIS A 593 2.49 27.10 -9.27
C HIS A 593 2.40 25.67 -9.81
N LEU A 594 1.28 24.97 -9.61
CA LEU A 594 1.06 23.65 -10.21
C LEU A 594 1.00 23.74 -11.73
N ARG A 595 0.33 24.77 -12.25
CA ARG A 595 0.29 25.05 -13.68
C ARG A 595 1.68 25.26 -14.26
N ALA A 596 2.50 26.11 -13.63
CA ALA A 596 3.87 26.39 -14.08
C ALA A 596 4.75 25.13 -14.07
N ALA A 597 4.60 24.26 -13.05
CA ALA A 597 5.30 22.98 -13.01
C ALA A 597 4.81 22.02 -14.12
N ALA A 598 3.51 21.94 -14.38
CA ALA A 598 2.97 21.14 -15.48
C ALA A 598 3.42 21.64 -16.86
N GLU A 599 3.60 22.95 -17.04
CA GLU A 599 4.12 23.55 -18.28
C GLU A 599 5.60 23.18 -18.55
N GLN A 600 6.36 22.76 -17.52
CA GLN A 600 7.75 22.30 -17.66
C GLN A 600 7.86 20.83 -18.10
N ALA A 601 6.77 20.06 -18.01
CA ALA A 601 6.77 18.67 -18.44
C ALA A 601 6.71 18.59 -19.97
N GLU A 602 7.75 18.04 -20.59
CA GLU A 602 7.82 17.87 -22.04
C GLU A 602 7.29 16.49 -22.42
N MET A 603 6.31 16.45 -23.32
CA MET A 603 5.68 15.22 -23.79
C MET A 603 5.80 15.07 -25.29
N ASP A 604 6.45 13.99 -25.72
CA ASP A 604 6.65 13.66 -27.12
C ASP A 604 5.42 12.96 -27.71
N PRO A 605 5.12 13.21 -29.00
CA PRO A 605 4.14 12.43 -29.73
C PRO A 605 4.65 11.02 -30.00
N CYS A 606 3.72 10.09 -30.18
CA CYS A 606 3.99 8.74 -30.67
C CYS A 606 2.96 8.39 -31.74
N LEU A 607 3.44 8.26 -32.98
CA LEU A 607 2.67 7.69 -34.06
C LEU A 607 2.75 6.17 -34.02
N ALA A 608 1.63 5.53 -34.33
CA ALA A 608 1.51 4.09 -34.28
C ALA A 608 0.82 3.55 -35.53
N ALA A 609 1.30 2.41 -36.04
CA ALA A 609 0.61 1.63 -37.07
C ALA A 609 0.22 0.27 -36.51
N LEU A 610 -1.08 -0.02 -36.59
CA LEU A 610 -1.67 -1.33 -36.30
C LEU A 610 -1.74 -2.09 -37.62
N VAL A 611 -1.05 -3.22 -37.70
CA VAL A 611 -0.95 -4.00 -38.93
C VAL A 611 -1.30 -5.45 -38.66
N ALA A 612 -2.02 -6.09 -39.57
CA ALA A 612 -2.29 -7.53 -39.46
C ALA A 612 -2.19 -8.21 -40.83
N PHE A 613 -1.59 -9.40 -40.85
CA PHE A 613 -1.32 -10.17 -42.07
C PHE A 613 -2.01 -11.54 -42.04
N ASP A 614 -2.38 -12.05 -43.22
CA ASP A 614 -2.93 -13.41 -43.38
C ASP A 614 -1.86 -14.51 -43.36
N ARG A 615 -0.60 -14.13 -43.17
CA ARG A 615 0.57 -15.00 -43.12
C ARG A 615 1.55 -14.47 -42.10
N ARG A 616 2.26 -15.39 -41.43
CA ARG A 616 3.27 -15.06 -40.43
C ARG A 616 4.41 -14.24 -41.04
N VAL A 617 4.75 -13.13 -40.39
CA VAL A 617 5.96 -12.34 -40.65
C VAL A 617 7.01 -12.79 -39.64
N GLU A 618 8.11 -13.41 -40.09
CA GLU A 618 9.08 -14.07 -39.21
C GLU A 618 10.48 -13.45 -39.33
N PRO A 619 10.77 -12.36 -38.61
CA PRO A 619 12.09 -11.72 -38.64
C PRO A 619 13.11 -12.37 -37.69
N GLY A 620 12.75 -13.46 -37.01
CA GLY A 620 13.59 -14.13 -36.00
C GLY A 620 13.35 -13.66 -34.56
N TRP A 621 12.46 -12.69 -34.37
CA TRP A 621 12.08 -12.12 -33.08
C TRP A 621 10.59 -11.76 -33.06
N ASP A 622 10.03 -11.61 -31.86
CA ASP A 622 8.62 -11.27 -31.66
C ASP A 622 8.46 -9.83 -31.17
N ALA A 623 9.49 -9.25 -30.55
CA ALA A 623 9.50 -7.86 -30.15
C ALA A 623 10.91 -7.26 -30.25
N ALA A 624 10.99 -6.03 -30.77
CA ALA A 624 12.23 -5.31 -30.97
C ALA A 624 12.15 -3.90 -30.41
N PHE A 625 13.20 -3.49 -29.69
CA PHE A 625 13.46 -2.11 -29.31
C PHE A 625 14.64 -1.56 -30.10
N ASP A 626 14.44 -0.47 -30.84
CA ASP A 626 15.47 0.17 -31.66
C ASP A 626 15.55 1.67 -31.32
N PRO A 627 16.43 2.06 -30.36
CA PRO A 627 16.47 3.44 -29.87
C PRO A 627 16.88 4.47 -30.93
N GLU A 628 17.54 4.05 -32.02
CA GLU A 628 18.06 4.93 -33.07
C GLU A 628 17.23 4.85 -34.37
N GLY A 629 16.23 3.97 -34.41
CA GLY A 629 15.40 3.74 -35.59
C GLY A 629 14.27 4.75 -35.78
N GLU A 630 13.71 4.79 -36.99
CA GLU A 630 12.43 5.45 -37.25
C GLU A 630 11.28 4.80 -36.45
N LEU A 631 11.35 3.48 -36.26
CA LEU A 631 10.50 2.73 -35.36
C LEU A 631 11.26 2.40 -34.09
N VAL A 632 10.84 2.97 -32.96
CA VAL A 632 11.47 2.73 -31.65
C VAL A 632 11.02 1.40 -31.03
N TRP A 633 9.80 0.97 -31.35
CA TRP A 633 9.22 -0.27 -30.84
C TRP A 633 8.42 -0.99 -31.91
N MET A 634 8.65 -2.29 -32.03
CA MET A 634 7.91 -3.19 -32.91
C MET A 634 7.56 -4.45 -32.13
N SER A 635 6.28 -4.82 -32.04
CA SER A 635 5.89 -6.09 -31.42
C SER A 635 4.81 -6.85 -32.15
N ARG A 636 5.01 -8.17 -32.21
CA ARG A 636 4.03 -9.15 -32.64
C ARG A 636 3.00 -9.32 -31.53
N GLU A 637 1.88 -8.66 -31.68
CA GLU A 637 0.77 -8.70 -30.73
C GLU A 637 0.16 -10.09 -30.62
N SER A 638 0.09 -10.86 -31.71
CA SER A 638 -0.36 -12.26 -31.71
C SER A 638 0.51 -13.21 -30.87
N SER A 639 1.72 -12.80 -30.45
CA SER A 639 2.58 -13.59 -29.55
C SER A 639 2.27 -13.37 -28.06
N LYS A 640 1.43 -12.39 -27.72
CA LYS A 640 1.08 -12.09 -26.32
C LYS A 640 0.09 -13.14 -25.79
N PRO A 641 0.15 -13.50 -24.49
CA PRO A 641 -0.75 -14.48 -23.90
C PRO A 641 -2.24 -14.14 -24.10
N GLY A 642 -3.04 -15.17 -24.36
CA GLY A 642 -4.50 -15.06 -24.49
C GLY A 642 -4.99 -14.41 -25.79
N ARG A 643 -4.14 -14.32 -26.83
CA ARG A 643 -4.51 -13.74 -28.12
C ARG A 643 -4.56 -14.76 -29.25
N PRO A 644 -5.43 -14.54 -30.26
CA PRO A 644 -5.44 -15.37 -31.45
C PRO A 644 -4.09 -15.33 -32.16
N SER A 645 -3.57 -16.51 -32.48
CA SER A 645 -2.39 -16.73 -33.31
C SER A 645 -2.80 -17.35 -34.63
N ILE A 646 -2.00 -17.10 -35.67
CA ILE A 646 -2.21 -17.72 -36.99
C ILE A 646 -2.14 -19.26 -36.95
N GLU A 647 -1.54 -19.82 -35.90
CA GLU A 647 -1.45 -21.26 -35.64
C GLU A 647 -2.81 -21.87 -35.23
N ASP A 648 -3.77 -21.05 -34.79
CA ASP A 648 -5.08 -21.50 -34.32
C ASP A 648 -6.06 -21.84 -35.46
N GLY A 649 -5.72 -21.54 -36.72
CA GLY A 649 -6.43 -22.02 -37.92
C GLY A 649 -7.75 -21.32 -38.30
N ASP A 650 -8.33 -20.48 -37.43
CA ASP A 650 -9.68 -19.90 -37.60
C ASP A 650 -9.67 -18.40 -37.98
N GLY A 651 -9.12 -18.04 -39.14
CA GLY A 651 -9.16 -16.64 -39.62
C GLY A 651 -8.34 -15.64 -38.77
N ALA A 652 -7.52 -16.15 -37.84
CA ALA A 652 -6.58 -15.37 -37.04
C ALA A 652 -5.47 -14.76 -37.91
N LEU A 653 -5.06 -13.53 -37.59
CA LEU A 653 -4.03 -12.80 -38.31
C LEU A 653 -2.77 -12.66 -37.48
N ASP A 654 -1.63 -12.56 -38.17
CA ASP A 654 -0.38 -12.17 -37.53
C ASP A 654 -0.38 -10.65 -37.31
N ALA A 655 -0.72 -10.25 -36.09
CA ALA A 655 -0.96 -8.86 -35.71
C ALA A 655 0.29 -8.21 -35.12
N TRP A 656 0.58 -6.99 -35.53
CA TRP A 656 1.76 -6.21 -35.14
C TRP A 656 1.38 -4.78 -34.77
N ILE A 657 2.09 -4.23 -33.78
CA ILE A 657 2.10 -2.81 -33.46
C ILE A 657 3.48 -2.24 -33.74
N LEU A 658 3.49 -1.10 -34.42
CA LEU A 658 4.69 -0.36 -34.80
C LEU A 658 4.59 1.03 -34.17
N HIS A 659 5.55 1.42 -33.35
CA HIS A 659 5.63 2.76 -32.77
C HIS A 659 6.84 3.50 -33.34
N ALA A 660 6.57 4.66 -33.90
CA ALA A 660 7.58 5.58 -34.35
C ALA A 660 8.38 6.16 -33.18
N SER A 661 9.65 6.50 -33.43
CA SER A 661 10.45 7.30 -32.50
C SER A 661 9.86 8.71 -32.34
N PRO A 662 10.21 9.45 -31.27
CA PRO A 662 9.76 10.82 -31.07
C PRO A 662 10.02 11.73 -32.28
N ALA A 663 11.26 11.75 -32.77
CA ALA A 663 11.67 12.58 -33.90
C ALA A 663 10.88 12.27 -35.18
N HIS A 664 10.67 10.99 -35.48
CA HIS A 664 9.89 10.58 -36.65
C HIS A 664 8.40 10.87 -36.47
N SER A 665 7.88 10.70 -35.25
CA SER A 665 6.49 11.05 -34.91
C SER A 665 6.20 12.54 -35.08
N GLU A 666 7.15 13.40 -34.73
CA GLU A 666 7.04 14.85 -34.88
C GLU A 666 7.05 15.25 -36.36
N ALA A 667 7.96 14.70 -37.15
CA ALA A 667 8.06 14.98 -38.59
C ALA A 667 6.78 14.64 -39.37
N LEU A 668 6.07 13.59 -38.96
CA LEU A 668 4.86 13.09 -39.64
C LEU A 668 3.56 13.45 -38.91
N LEU A 669 3.61 14.28 -37.85
CA LEU A 669 2.50 14.44 -36.90
C LEU A 669 1.20 14.90 -37.57
N GLU A 670 1.30 15.77 -38.57
CA GLU A 670 0.15 16.41 -39.23
C GLU A 670 -0.35 15.66 -40.48
N LEU A 671 0.26 14.51 -40.83
CA LEU A 671 -0.27 13.62 -41.87
C LEU A 671 -1.61 13.00 -41.44
N ASP A 672 -2.47 12.62 -42.38
CA ASP A 672 -3.66 11.84 -42.03
C ASP A 672 -3.27 10.43 -41.53
N THR A 673 -4.17 9.78 -40.78
CA THR A 673 -3.87 8.48 -40.16
C THR A 673 -3.63 7.35 -41.16
N ALA A 674 -4.12 7.43 -42.40
CA ALA A 674 -3.83 6.42 -43.40
C ALA A 674 -2.40 6.59 -43.93
N SER A 675 -2.00 7.83 -44.21
CA SER A 675 -0.61 8.15 -44.61
C SER A 675 0.40 7.74 -43.54
N ILE A 676 0.14 8.06 -42.26
CA ILE A 676 0.97 7.61 -41.13
C ILE A 676 1.15 6.08 -41.14
N ALA A 677 0.06 5.34 -41.37
CA ALA A 677 0.11 3.89 -41.36
C ALA A 677 1.02 3.33 -42.47
N ASN A 678 0.96 3.92 -43.66
CA ASN A 678 1.79 3.50 -44.79
C ASN A 678 3.27 3.78 -44.54
N GLU A 679 3.62 5.00 -44.09
CA GLU A 679 5.01 5.37 -43.77
C GLU A 679 5.63 4.39 -42.75
N LEU A 680 4.93 4.12 -41.64
CA LEU A 680 5.45 3.20 -40.62
C LEU A 680 5.53 1.75 -41.10
N LEU A 681 4.64 1.33 -42.02
CA LEU A 681 4.71 0.01 -42.64
C LEU A 681 5.94 -0.09 -43.57
N GLU A 682 6.29 0.97 -44.28
CA GLU A 682 7.51 1.04 -45.10
C GLU A 682 8.77 0.98 -44.24
N SER A 683 8.84 1.74 -43.14
CA SER A 683 9.94 1.66 -42.17
C SER A 683 10.07 0.24 -41.58
N PHE A 684 8.95 -0.44 -41.31
CA PHE A 684 8.97 -1.82 -40.85
C PHE A 684 9.49 -2.78 -41.93
N ALA A 685 9.02 -2.64 -43.18
CA ALA A 685 9.50 -3.44 -44.31
C ALA A 685 11.01 -3.27 -44.54
N ALA A 686 11.54 -2.05 -44.34
CA ALA A 686 12.98 -1.80 -44.43
C ALA A 686 13.79 -2.59 -43.38
N LYS A 687 13.19 -2.88 -42.21
CA LYS A 687 13.83 -3.65 -41.12
C LYS A 687 13.69 -5.15 -41.28
N VAL A 688 12.52 -5.64 -41.69
CA VAL A 688 12.21 -7.09 -41.71
C VAL A 688 12.20 -7.71 -43.11
N GLY A 689 12.37 -6.89 -44.15
CA GLY A 689 12.33 -7.33 -45.54
C GLY A 689 10.91 -7.40 -46.11
N LYS A 690 10.71 -8.31 -47.08
CA LYS A 690 9.47 -8.37 -47.86
C LYS A 690 8.27 -8.80 -47.00
N LEU A 691 7.26 -7.93 -46.92
CA LEU A 691 6.01 -8.18 -46.19
C LEU A 691 4.89 -8.74 -47.09
N PRO A 692 3.97 -9.56 -46.55
CA PRO A 692 2.69 -9.87 -47.19
C PRO A 692 1.81 -8.62 -47.36
N LYS A 693 0.78 -8.71 -48.19
CA LYS A 693 -0.23 -7.65 -48.28
C LYS A 693 -1.00 -7.58 -46.94
N PRO A 694 -1.05 -6.41 -46.27
CA PRO A 694 -1.78 -6.29 -45.00
C PRO A 694 -3.28 -6.47 -45.22
N LYS A 695 -3.94 -7.19 -44.30
CA LYS A 695 -5.40 -7.27 -44.19
C LYS A 695 -5.96 -6.12 -43.35
N LEU A 696 -5.15 -5.63 -42.42
CA LEU A 696 -5.43 -4.45 -41.61
C LEU A 696 -4.22 -3.52 -41.71
N LEU A 697 -4.49 -2.24 -41.93
CA LEU A 697 -3.51 -1.18 -41.81
C LEU A 697 -4.21 0.07 -41.27
N VAL A 698 -3.95 0.40 -40.01
CA VAL A 698 -4.60 1.54 -39.33
C VAL A 698 -3.56 2.36 -38.60
N GLY A 699 -3.47 3.64 -38.91
CA GLY A 699 -2.63 4.58 -38.17
C GLY A 699 -3.36 5.14 -36.95
N HIS A 700 -2.58 5.50 -35.95
CA HIS A 700 -3.04 6.15 -34.74
C HIS A 700 -2.03 7.23 -34.31
N ARG A 701 -2.55 8.28 -33.68
CA ARG A 701 -1.78 9.42 -33.19
C ARG A 701 -1.98 9.60 -31.70
N TRP A 702 -0.93 9.38 -30.94
CA TRP A 702 -0.83 9.87 -29.58
C TRP A 702 -0.08 11.21 -29.59
N ARG A 703 -0.79 12.35 -29.45
CA ARG A 703 -0.13 13.67 -29.42
C ARG A 703 0.72 13.88 -28.18
N TYR A 704 0.36 13.26 -27.06
CA TYR A 704 1.07 13.32 -25.79
C TYR A 704 1.24 11.90 -25.28
N ALA A 705 2.34 11.26 -25.65
CA ALA A 705 2.59 9.86 -25.37
C ALA A 705 3.72 9.69 -24.37
N GLN A 706 4.95 9.99 -24.80
CA GLN A 706 6.14 9.70 -24.00
C GLN A 706 6.57 10.94 -23.26
N VAL A 707 7.15 10.75 -22.08
CA VAL A 707 7.67 11.85 -21.27
C VAL A 707 9.14 12.03 -21.64
N ALA A 708 9.46 13.14 -22.28
CA ALA A 708 10.84 13.51 -22.61
C ALA A 708 11.54 14.05 -21.37
N THR A 709 10.88 15.01 -20.70
CA THR A 709 11.37 15.66 -19.49
C THR A 709 10.27 15.61 -18.43
N PRO A 710 10.40 14.76 -17.38
CA PRO A 710 9.45 14.73 -16.28
C PRO A 710 9.65 15.94 -15.36
N VAL A 711 8.62 16.29 -14.57
CA VAL A 711 8.73 17.35 -13.55
C VAL A 711 9.76 16.99 -12.46
N GLY A 712 9.88 15.70 -12.13
CA GLY A 712 10.81 15.23 -11.09
C GLY A 712 10.23 15.24 -9.68
N GLU A 713 8.92 15.44 -9.53
CA GLU A 713 8.18 15.31 -8.28
C GLU A 713 7.22 14.11 -8.37
N ASP A 714 6.94 13.43 -7.25
CA ASP A 714 6.04 12.26 -7.27
C ASP A 714 4.62 12.63 -7.75
N CYS A 715 4.14 13.82 -7.37
CA CYS A 715 2.91 14.43 -7.85
C CYS A 715 2.90 15.93 -7.51
N LEU A 716 2.03 16.71 -8.15
CA LEU A 716 1.84 18.13 -7.88
C LEU A 716 0.61 18.35 -7.01
N PHE A 717 0.73 18.98 -5.84
CA PHE A 717 -0.41 19.15 -4.93
C PHE A 717 -0.43 20.52 -4.26
N ASP A 718 -1.58 21.20 -4.37
CA ASP A 718 -1.92 22.41 -3.65
C ASP A 718 -2.99 22.09 -2.61
N ARG A 719 -2.59 22.08 -1.35
CA ARG A 719 -3.46 21.78 -0.21
C ARG A 719 -4.53 22.86 0.00
N GLU A 720 -4.16 24.14 -0.09
CA GLU A 720 -5.08 25.25 0.16
C GLU A 720 -6.14 25.30 -0.93
N ALA A 721 -5.72 25.08 -2.18
CA ALA A 721 -6.65 24.94 -3.29
C ALA A 721 -7.38 23.59 -3.28
N LYS A 722 -6.95 22.57 -2.53
CA LYS A 722 -7.50 21.20 -2.61
C LYS A 722 -7.49 20.66 -4.05
N LEU A 723 -6.43 20.97 -4.78
CA LEU A 723 -6.25 20.67 -6.19
C LEU A 723 -4.89 20.00 -6.39
N GLY A 724 -4.85 18.91 -7.15
CA GLY A 724 -3.62 18.21 -7.45
C GLY A 724 -3.56 17.71 -8.89
N ALA A 725 -2.36 17.36 -9.35
CA ALA A 725 -2.13 16.71 -10.62
C ALA A 725 -1.14 15.54 -10.47
N CYS A 726 -1.40 14.46 -11.20
CA CYS A 726 -0.57 13.26 -11.19
C CYS A 726 -0.56 12.58 -12.56
N GLY A 727 0.48 11.81 -12.84
CA GLY A 727 0.67 11.17 -14.14
C GLY A 727 2.05 10.58 -14.29
N ASP A 728 2.27 9.84 -15.37
CA ASP A 728 3.61 9.42 -15.77
C ASP A 728 4.54 10.65 -15.90
N TRP A 729 4.07 11.75 -16.49
CA TRP A 729 4.80 13.02 -16.66
C TRP A 729 5.35 13.66 -15.37
N CYS A 730 4.94 13.19 -14.19
CA CYS A 730 5.56 13.57 -12.92
C CYS A 730 6.93 12.89 -12.71
N LEU A 731 7.05 11.60 -13.08
CA LEU A 731 8.16 10.72 -12.71
C LEU A 731 8.92 10.07 -13.87
N GLY A 732 8.26 9.72 -14.97
CA GLY A 732 8.85 8.93 -16.06
C GLY A 732 7.84 8.55 -17.14
N ALA A 733 8.14 7.55 -17.96
CA ALA A 733 7.32 7.18 -19.13
C ALA A 733 6.63 5.81 -19.01
N ARG A 734 6.73 5.13 -17.86
CA ARG A 734 6.22 3.76 -17.69
C ARG A 734 4.91 3.73 -16.93
N VAL A 735 4.21 2.60 -17.08
CA VAL A 735 2.96 2.32 -16.34
C VAL A 735 3.18 2.34 -14.82
N ASP A 736 4.32 1.87 -14.33
CA ASP A 736 4.64 1.90 -12.91
C ASP A 736 4.97 3.32 -12.40
N ASP A 737 5.44 4.23 -13.27
CA ASP A 737 5.63 5.64 -12.93
C ASP A 737 4.27 6.35 -12.76
N ALA A 738 3.32 6.10 -13.68
CA ALA A 738 1.94 6.57 -13.55
C ALA A 738 1.26 6.03 -12.28
N PHE A 739 1.43 4.74 -11.99
CA PHE A 739 0.93 4.12 -10.76
C PHE A 739 1.52 4.79 -9.51
N ALA A 740 2.84 4.99 -9.48
CA ALA A 740 3.52 5.62 -8.34
C ALA A 740 3.03 7.06 -8.11
N SER A 741 2.84 7.84 -9.17
CA SER A 741 2.32 9.20 -9.09
C SER A 741 0.87 9.24 -8.58
N GLY A 742 0.02 8.32 -9.06
CA GLY A 742 -1.35 8.17 -8.56
C GLY A 742 -1.41 7.79 -7.08
N LEU A 743 -0.51 6.91 -6.63
CA LEU A 743 -0.39 6.50 -5.22
C LEU A 743 0.07 7.65 -4.33
N ALA A 744 1.06 8.44 -4.79
CA ALA A 744 1.54 9.61 -4.07
C ALA A 744 0.44 10.68 -3.91
N MET A 745 -0.34 10.93 -4.97
CA MET A 745 -1.49 11.84 -4.91
C MET A 745 -2.53 11.39 -3.90
N ALA A 746 -2.86 10.09 -3.86
CA ALA A 746 -3.76 9.57 -2.83
C ALA A 746 -3.21 9.78 -1.42
N GLY A 747 -1.91 9.53 -1.20
CA GLY A 747 -1.25 9.81 0.08
C GLY A 747 -1.37 11.28 0.51
N ARG A 748 -1.15 12.23 -0.42
CA ARG A 748 -1.32 13.68 -0.16
C ARG A 748 -2.73 14.02 0.33
N ILE A 749 -3.76 13.44 -0.27
CA ILE A 749 -5.17 13.68 0.10
C ILE A 749 -5.52 13.00 1.43
N LEU A 750 -5.02 11.78 1.66
CA LEU A 750 -5.26 11.05 2.91
C LEU A 750 -4.57 11.67 4.12
N ALA A 751 -3.51 12.46 3.90
CA ALA A 751 -2.76 13.12 4.95
C ALA A 751 -3.39 14.43 5.45
N LEU A 752 -4.33 15.00 4.70
CA LEU A 752 -5.23 16.05 5.18
C LEU A 752 -6.24 15.46 6.16
#